data_AF-A0A938CN81-F1
#
_entry.id   AF-A0A938CN81-F1
#
_cell.length_a   1.000
_cell.length_b   1.000
_cell.length_c   1.000
_cell.angle_alpha   90.00
_cell.angle_beta   90.00
_cell.angle_gamma   90.00
#
_symmetry.space_group_name_H-M   'P 1'
#
loop_
_entity.id
_entity.type
_entity.pdbx_description
1 polymer ?
#
loop_
_entity_poly.entity_id
_entity_poly.type
_entity_poly.pdbx_seq_one_letter_code
_entity_poly.pdbx_strand_id
1 'polypeptide(L)'
;MRRFGLPLSVLFWGACQVGCAPAADAPVVAVFHERGFPYFGANQAVSPRAVAELLRECGLEARLMDADALRAGALDDPAVRCLVWCYGNTFPREAGDAITAFHRRGGGLVATGAPFTHPCRREATAGRVVWRDEGHEDHGQHDRVGMGQVGGSVPVGTARFSQPPEAPFRLVGMRAGEGPLAYRVPAGMGVVFFPGRAALAEEDELIGIVGVSDGAQPRGFPVAAVKHRCARFGGAVDVWAGTQWLTDPRNPGEVLLLRQLLARSTLYALSESAALADEEARQAEGRLAEWVKQATLPPRPPAASRSRESRRLFAGSPQVSPDDEVVVHDVSGDDEATRTALACLQGLVNCERPRLYLVYTPHDEQWLQWYQERGYVGARVRRVGSAAEVVDLFRRAVTGAILVDDRHRNIGTMLASLRRAVVCTEQQAAAWNLPVIADRRGRWDTDAEAYRWAFEELWPQMRHDVLCHGHPERSPQQTDYLVAHRVFTFFVSGAVDGADEGKDPVAETLLAEDVLSAAEPHSPVMGWWAWNDPPEGIGEYWGMTLASRYAKLTIGTEFMTNMSFHSGVPVPERLDQPQIDRLPLPDLDPTKVYVAIGVLDSGNDPWYWLRPQREVWEAPGRGETPTGWIIGTALLDLAPGIVEWYYAHLTERDELICGLSGLGYMNAPDYGRACGDRDAVLDGYLGLTQEYLDRLDLRTVQTYHGSWGEPSDFSA
;
A
#
# COMPACT_ATOMS: atom_id res chain seq x y z
N MET A 1 -26.79 -3.21 -42.39
CA MET A 1 -27.99 -2.72 -41.66
C MET A 1 -28.43 -3.77 -40.65
N ARG A 2 -28.07 -3.60 -39.38
CA ARG A 2 -28.82 -3.97 -38.17
C ARG A 2 -27.92 -3.60 -36.98
N ARG A 3 -28.31 -2.50 -36.32
CA ARG A 3 -27.72 -1.97 -35.09
C ARG A 3 -28.15 -2.89 -33.94
N PHE A 4 -27.23 -3.31 -33.10
CA PHE A 4 -27.53 -3.75 -31.74
C PHE A 4 -26.85 -2.76 -30.79
N GLY A 5 -27.67 -2.15 -29.94
CA GLY A 5 -27.30 -1.06 -29.06
C GLY A 5 -26.53 -1.54 -27.83
N LEU A 6 -25.45 -0.82 -27.54
CA LEU A 6 -24.81 -0.79 -26.24
C LEU A 6 -25.64 0.10 -25.29
N PRO A 7 -25.75 -0.23 -23.99
CA PRO A 7 -26.47 0.60 -23.05
C PRO A 7 -25.71 1.91 -22.81
N LEU A 8 -26.38 3.04 -23.02
CA LEU A 8 -25.95 4.35 -22.54
C LEU A 8 -25.98 4.33 -21.00
N SER A 9 -24.83 4.14 -20.37
CA SER A 9 -24.62 4.52 -18.96
C SER A 9 -23.27 5.23 -18.74
N VAL A 10 -22.63 5.69 -19.81
CA VAL A 10 -21.41 6.51 -19.76
C VAL A 10 -21.78 7.87 -20.35
N LEU A 11 -22.25 8.81 -19.52
CA LEU A 11 -22.38 10.24 -19.79
C LEU A 11 -23.00 10.91 -18.56
N PHE A 12 -22.28 10.98 -17.43
CA PHE A 12 -22.55 11.96 -16.36
C PHE A 12 -21.31 12.07 -15.45
N TRP A 13 -20.18 12.48 -16.01
CA TRP A 13 -19.07 13.05 -15.24
C TRP A 13 -18.40 14.09 -16.15
N GLY A 14 -18.98 15.27 -16.15
CA GLY A 14 -18.60 16.36 -17.04
C GLY A 14 -19.67 17.45 -16.97
N ALA A 15 -19.31 18.59 -16.37
CA ALA A 15 -20.12 19.78 -16.14
C ALA A 15 -21.11 19.71 -14.95
N CYS A 16 -20.57 19.92 -13.75
CA CYS A 16 -21.12 20.84 -12.76
C CYS A 16 -20.01 21.35 -11.83
N GLN A 17 -18.95 21.95 -12.39
CA GLN A 17 -18.22 22.99 -11.65
C GLN A 17 -19.08 24.26 -11.68
N VAL A 18 -20.14 24.28 -10.89
CA VAL A 18 -20.64 25.55 -10.37
C VAL A 18 -19.86 25.77 -9.09
N GLY A 19 -18.67 26.37 -9.23
CA GLY A 19 -17.96 26.92 -8.10
C GLY A 19 -18.84 28.01 -7.50
N CYS A 20 -19.62 27.65 -6.48
CA CYS A 20 -20.22 28.65 -5.61
C CYS A 20 -19.04 29.23 -4.84
N ALA A 21 -18.60 30.44 -5.19
CA ALA A 21 -17.66 31.18 -4.36
C ALA A 21 -18.25 31.23 -2.94
N PRO A 22 -17.46 30.96 -1.88
CA PRO A 22 -17.96 31.08 -0.52
C PRO A 22 -18.50 32.50 -0.31
N ALA A 23 -19.63 32.60 0.39
CA ALA A 23 -20.14 33.90 0.82
C ALA A 23 -19.05 34.60 1.64
N ALA A 24 -18.92 35.93 1.50
CA ALA A 24 -17.84 36.71 2.13
C ALA A 24 -17.79 36.64 3.67
N ASP A 25 -18.79 36.00 4.30
CA ASP A 25 -18.95 35.82 5.76
C ASP A 25 -18.96 34.32 6.18
N ALA A 26 -18.56 33.38 5.32
CA ALA A 26 -18.58 31.95 5.64
C ALA A 26 -17.53 31.57 6.71
N PRO A 27 -17.85 30.64 7.65
CA PRO A 27 -16.90 30.21 8.65
C PRO A 27 -15.74 29.43 8.01
N VAL A 28 -14.51 29.80 8.39
CA VAL A 28 -13.28 29.14 8.00
C VAL A 28 -12.93 28.06 9.02
N VAL A 29 -12.61 26.87 8.51
CA VAL A 29 -12.03 25.77 9.26
C VAL A 29 -10.52 25.76 9.05
N ALA A 30 -9.76 26.04 10.11
CA ALA A 30 -8.33 25.81 10.11
C ALA A 30 -8.06 24.31 10.26
N VAL A 31 -7.23 23.73 9.40
CA VAL A 31 -6.76 22.35 9.53
C VAL A 31 -5.26 22.40 9.73
N PHE A 32 -4.78 22.01 10.91
CA PHE A 32 -3.36 22.03 11.17
C PHE A 32 -2.63 21.00 10.30
N HIS A 33 -1.62 21.46 9.58
CA HIS A 33 -0.80 20.62 8.72
C HIS A 33 0.63 21.12 8.72
N GLU A 34 1.54 20.30 9.20
CA GLU A 34 2.97 20.59 9.25
C GLU A 34 3.72 19.34 8.79
N ARG A 35 4.70 19.52 7.89
CA ARG A 35 5.43 18.40 7.30
C ARG A 35 6.36 17.79 8.35
N GLY A 36 6.33 16.47 8.47
CA GLY A 36 7.17 15.73 9.42
C GLY A 36 6.80 15.97 10.89
N PHE A 37 5.62 16.53 11.16
CA PHE A 37 5.13 16.70 12.53
C PHE A 37 4.70 15.34 13.12
N PRO A 38 5.11 14.98 14.35
CA PRO A 38 4.92 13.65 14.89
C PRO A 38 3.46 13.42 15.31
N TYR A 39 2.97 12.20 15.08
CA TYR A 39 1.68 11.73 15.61
C TYR A 39 1.90 11.02 16.95
N PHE A 40 1.01 11.25 17.92
CA PHE A 40 0.98 10.47 19.17
C PHE A 40 -0.46 10.10 19.53
N GLY A 41 -0.73 8.80 19.70
CA GLY A 41 -2.07 8.31 20.03
C GLY A 41 -3.12 8.66 18.96
N ALA A 42 -2.72 8.64 17.68
CA ALA A 42 -3.58 8.89 16.52
C ALA A 42 -3.14 8.04 15.32
N ASN A 43 -4.07 7.87 14.37
CA ASN A 43 -3.82 7.12 13.14
C ASN A 43 -2.99 7.95 12.15
N GLN A 44 -1.77 7.48 11.87
CA GLN A 44 -0.80 8.18 11.02
C GLN A 44 -1.20 8.26 9.54
N ALA A 45 -2.09 7.38 9.06
CA ALA A 45 -2.59 7.43 7.68
C ALA A 45 -3.72 8.45 7.46
N VAL A 46 -4.19 9.12 8.51
CA VAL A 46 -5.18 10.21 8.39
C VAL A 46 -4.48 11.50 8.00
N SER A 47 -4.36 11.74 6.70
CA SER A 47 -3.81 12.97 6.13
C SER A 47 -4.67 14.20 6.49
N PRO A 48 -4.09 15.25 7.11
CA PRO A 48 -4.78 16.52 7.34
C PRO A 48 -5.27 17.18 6.04
N ARG A 49 -4.54 16.98 4.93
CA ARG A 49 -4.92 17.49 3.61
C ARG A 49 -6.20 16.84 3.11
N ALA A 50 -6.28 15.51 3.19
CA ALA A 50 -7.48 14.78 2.79
C ALA A 50 -8.69 15.15 3.65
N VAL A 51 -8.49 15.47 4.94
CA VAL A 51 -9.55 16.01 5.81
C VAL A 51 -9.98 17.40 5.34
N ALA A 52 -9.05 18.30 5.02
CA ALA A 52 -9.38 19.62 4.50
C ALA A 52 -10.11 19.56 3.15
N GLU A 53 -9.72 18.66 2.25
CA GLU A 53 -10.38 18.42 0.97
C GLU A 53 -11.80 17.89 1.18
N LEU A 54 -12.00 16.88 2.04
CA LEU A 54 -13.33 16.39 2.39
C LEU A 54 -14.23 17.51 2.94
N LEU A 55 -13.71 18.37 3.83
CA LEU A 55 -14.46 19.50 4.36
C LEU A 55 -14.87 20.47 3.23
N ARG A 56 -14.00 20.73 2.25
CA ARG A 56 -14.31 21.54 1.07
C ARG A 56 -15.34 20.88 0.16
N GLU A 57 -15.28 19.58 -0.03
CA GLU A 57 -16.30 18.81 -0.77
C GLU A 57 -17.66 18.86 -0.06
N CYS A 58 -17.65 18.92 1.27
CA CYS A 58 -18.85 19.20 2.08
C CYS A 58 -19.30 20.68 2.00
N GLY A 59 -18.57 21.52 1.27
CA GLY A 59 -18.80 22.94 1.02
C GLY A 59 -18.47 23.87 2.18
N LEU A 60 -17.56 23.45 3.06
CA LEU A 60 -16.97 24.33 4.06
C LEU A 60 -15.70 24.98 3.51
N GLU A 61 -15.37 26.17 3.99
CA GLU A 61 -14.08 26.77 3.69
C GLU A 61 -13.00 26.20 4.63
N ALA A 62 -12.23 25.21 4.18
CA ALA A 62 -11.12 24.65 4.95
C ALA A 62 -9.76 25.14 4.44
N ARG A 63 -8.88 25.60 5.34
CA ARG A 63 -7.53 26.10 5.03
C ARG A 63 -6.48 25.31 5.81
N LEU A 64 -5.43 24.85 5.11
CA LEU A 64 -4.27 24.25 5.77
C LEU A 64 -3.44 25.34 6.44
N MET A 65 -3.02 25.11 7.68
CA MET A 65 -2.18 26.04 8.45
C MET A 65 -1.04 25.29 9.13
N ASP A 66 0.19 25.73 8.89
CA ASP A 66 1.40 25.20 9.52
C ASP A 66 1.70 25.90 10.86
N ALA A 67 2.74 25.45 11.58
CA ALA A 67 3.05 26.01 12.89
C ALA A 67 3.44 27.49 12.83
N ASP A 68 4.06 27.93 11.73
CA ASP A 68 4.46 29.32 11.52
C ASP A 68 3.24 30.23 11.29
N ALA A 69 2.28 29.79 10.48
CA ALA A 69 1.02 30.48 10.27
C ALA A 69 0.22 30.61 11.56
N LEU A 70 0.09 29.52 12.34
CA LEU A 70 -0.58 29.55 13.63
C LEU A 70 0.10 30.54 14.58
N ARG A 71 1.43 30.50 14.69
CA ARG A 71 2.23 31.42 15.52
C ARG A 71 2.11 32.87 15.06
N ALA A 72 2.01 33.11 13.76
CA ALA A 72 1.87 34.44 13.17
C ALA A 72 0.46 35.03 13.32
N GLY A 73 -0.47 34.34 14.00
CA GLY A 73 -1.83 34.82 14.26
C GLY A 73 -2.84 34.45 13.19
N ALA A 74 -2.59 33.41 12.37
CA ALA A 74 -3.57 32.97 11.36
C ALA A 74 -4.94 32.60 11.96
N LEU A 75 -4.98 32.18 13.23
CA LEU A 75 -6.24 31.93 13.93
C LEU A 75 -6.98 33.21 14.32
N ASP A 76 -6.31 34.37 14.40
CA ASP A 76 -6.90 35.63 14.88
C ASP A 76 -7.88 36.26 13.89
N ASP A 77 -7.93 35.74 12.66
CA ASP A 77 -9.00 36.01 11.72
C ASP A 77 -10.35 35.58 12.35
N PRO A 78 -11.31 36.51 12.57
CA PRO A 78 -12.60 36.19 13.19
C PRO A 78 -13.45 35.22 12.35
N ALA A 79 -13.15 35.07 11.05
CA ALA A 79 -13.79 34.08 10.20
C ALA A 79 -13.35 32.66 10.57
N VAL A 80 -12.18 32.46 11.21
CA VAL A 80 -11.76 31.14 11.68
C VAL A 80 -12.56 30.76 12.91
N ARG A 81 -13.37 29.70 12.79
CA ARG A 81 -14.31 29.26 13.84
C ARG A 81 -13.97 27.90 14.44
N CYS A 82 -13.22 27.07 13.72
CA CYS A 82 -12.83 25.73 14.15
C CYS A 82 -11.39 25.41 13.75
N LEU A 83 -10.63 24.77 14.64
CA LEU A 83 -9.33 24.17 14.36
C LEU A 83 -9.42 22.64 14.43
N VAL A 84 -9.13 21.97 13.31
CA VAL A 84 -9.10 20.51 13.17
C VAL A 84 -7.67 20.00 13.31
N TRP A 85 -7.51 18.94 14.10
CA TRP A 85 -6.25 18.40 14.57
C TRP A 85 -6.16 16.89 14.38
N CYS A 86 -5.30 16.42 13.48
CA CYS A 86 -5.19 14.99 13.15
C CYS A 86 -4.07 14.25 13.91
N TYR A 87 -3.15 14.97 14.55
CA TYR A 87 -1.90 14.41 15.11
C TYR A 87 -2.03 13.76 16.50
N GLY A 88 -3.25 13.66 17.02
CA GLY A 88 -3.52 13.12 18.36
C GLY A 88 -3.11 14.10 19.45
N ASN A 89 -2.20 13.68 20.33
CA ASN A 89 -1.83 14.43 21.54
C ASN A 89 -0.78 15.52 21.30
N THR A 90 -0.03 15.42 20.20
CA THR A 90 1.09 16.30 19.89
C THR A 90 0.63 17.67 19.43
N PHE A 91 1.37 18.72 19.76
CA PHE A 91 1.11 20.09 19.29
C PHE A 91 2.41 20.94 19.23
N PRO A 92 2.53 21.90 18.29
CA PRO A 92 3.72 22.72 18.15
C PRO A 92 3.81 23.67 19.34
N ARG A 93 4.84 23.50 20.18
CA ARG A 93 5.04 24.33 21.36
C ARG A 93 5.02 25.82 21.02
N GLU A 94 5.63 26.18 19.90
CA GLU A 94 5.76 27.55 19.42
C GLU A 94 4.44 28.23 19.00
N ALA A 95 3.36 27.47 18.79
CA ALA A 95 2.03 28.01 18.52
C ALA A 95 1.01 27.77 19.65
N GLY A 96 1.44 27.18 20.78
CA GLY A 96 0.56 26.84 21.90
C GLY A 96 -0.22 28.02 22.47
N ASP A 97 0.42 29.20 22.57
CA ASP A 97 -0.23 30.42 23.05
C ASP A 97 -1.29 30.94 22.06
N ALA A 98 -1.02 30.88 20.76
CA ALA A 98 -1.96 31.30 19.72
C ALA A 98 -3.21 30.39 19.69
N ILE A 99 -3.02 29.08 19.82
CA ILE A 99 -4.12 28.10 19.90
C ILE A 99 -4.93 28.32 21.19
N THR A 100 -4.27 28.61 22.31
CA THR A 100 -4.95 28.92 23.58
C THR A 100 -5.75 30.22 23.50
N ALA A 101 -5.21 31.25 22.86
CA ALA A 101 -5.90 32.50 22.63
C ALA A 101 -7.12 32.31 21.72
N PHE A 102 -7.01 31.45 20.70
CA PHE A 102 -8.13 31.04 19.84
C PHE A 102 -9.24 30.35 20.60
N HIS A 103 -8.91 29.40 21.45
CA HIS A 103 -9.91 28.72 22.25
C HIS A 103 -10.62 29.67 23.23
N ARG A 104 -9.88 30.57 23.91
CA ARG A 104 -10.45 31.54 24.87
C ARG A 104 -11.45 32.52 24.28
N ARG A 105 -11.40 32.78 22.97
CA ARG A 105 -12.36 33.63 22.25
C ARG A 105 -13.53 32.84 21.65
N GLY A 106 -13.73 31.60 22.07
CA GLY A 106 -14.84 30.74 21.63
C GLY A 106 -14.58 30.02 20.31
N GLY A 107 -13.32 29.83 19.92
CA GLY A 107 -12.96 28.98 18.78
C GLY A 107 -13.01 27.50 19.18
N GLY A 108 -13.66 26.66 18.37
CA GLY A 108 -13.82 25.23 18.66
C GLY A 108 -12.67 24.35 18.18
N LEU A 109 -12.40 23.25 18.88
CA LEU A 109 -11.31 22.32 18.63
C LEU A 109 -11.83 20.91 18.29
N VAL A 110 -11.38 20.35 17.17
CA VAL A 110 -11.72 18.97 16.77
C VAL A 110 -10.44 18.15 16.70
N ALA A 111 -10.29 17.11 17.53
CA ALA A 111 -9.05 16.34 17.64
C ALA A 111 -9.24 14.83 17.64
N THR A 112 -8.27 14.08 17.11
CA THR A 112 -8.23 12.60 17.08
C THR A 112 -7.68 11.95 18.37
N GLY A 113 -7.35 12.75 19.39
CA GLY A 113 -6.73 12.29 20.63
C GLY A 113 -7.04 13.18 21.83
N ALA A 114 -6.20 13.12 22.87
CA ALA A 114 -6.20 14.06 23.99
C ALA A 114 -5.22 15.20 23.67
N PRO A 115 -5.69 16.27 23.00
CA PRO A 115 -4.80 17.28 22.43
C PRO A 115 -4.07 18.05 23.53
N PHE A 116 -2.94 18.65 23.16
CA PHE A 116 -2.15 19.55 24.01
C PHE A 116 -1.43 18.92 25.21
N THR A 117 -1.14 17.62 25.14
CA THR A 117 -0.42 16.90 26.20
C THR A 117 1.02 16.52 25.83
N HIS A 118 1.39 16.63 24.54
CA HIS A 118 2.74 16.33 24.03
C HIS A 118 3.29 17.54 23.23
N PRO A 119 3.93 18.52 23.89
CA PRO A 119 4.57 19.62 23.17
C PRO A 119 5.69 19.11 22.27
N CYS A 120 5.63 19.53 21.01
CA CYS A 120 6.65 19.25 20.02
C CYS A 120 7.42 20.51 19.71
N ARG A 121 8.74 20.44 19.83
CA ARG A 121 9.64 21.55 19.54
C ARG A 121 10.35 21.32 18.22
N ARG A 122 10.47 22.39 17.45
CA ARG A 122 11.25 22.42 16.22
C ARG A 122 12.75 22.45 16.55
N GLU A 123 13.49 21.48 16.02
CA GLU A 123 14.95 21.38 16.11
C GLU A 123 15.57 21.44 14.71
N ALA A 124 16.72 22.09 14.59
CA ALA A 124 17.49 22.13 13.35
C ALA A 124 18.58 21.05 13.41
N THR A 125 18.46 20.01 12.57
CA THR A 125 19.46 18.94 12.47
C THR A 125 19.93 18.82 11.03
N ALA A 126 21.23 19.03 10.78
CA ALA A 126 21.85 18.92 9.46
C ALA A 126 21.16 19.74 8.33
N GLY A 127 20.63 20.91 8.66
CA GLY A 127 19.94 21.78 7.68
C GLY A 127 18.49 21.38 7.37
N ARG A 128 17.94 20.39 8.09
CA ARG A 128 16.53 20.00 8.02
C ARG A 128 15.81 20.35 9.32
N VAL A 129 14.53 20.71 9.19
CA VAL A 129 13.63 20.88 10.33
C VAL A 129 13.18 19.50 10.79
N VAL A 130 13.41 19.19 12.06
CA VAL A 130 12.94 17.97 12.72
C VAL A 130 12.08 18.39 13.90
N TRP A 131 10.97 17.69 14.12
CA TRP A 131 10.11 17.91 15.27
C TRP A 131 10.42 16.88 16.34
N ARG A 132 10.67 17.34 17.56
CA ARG A 132 10.94 16.48 18.71
C ARG A 132 9.80 16.58 19.70
N ASP A 133 9.18 15.44 20.00
CA ASP A 133 8.27 15.29 21.14
C ASP A 133 9.07 15.44 22.45
N GLU A 134 8.68 16.39 23.29
CA GLU A 134 9.33 16.67 24.57
C GLU A 134 8.74 15.82 25.71
N GLY A 135 7.82 14.91 25.38
CA GLY A 135 7.15 14.01 26.32
C GLY A 135 5.89 14.64 26.92
N HIS A 136 5.30 13.91 27.87
CA HIS A 136 4.04 14.34 28.47
C HIS A 136 4.22 15.58 29.34
N GLU A 137 3.59 16.69 28.97
CA GLU A 137 3.56 17.94 29.71
C GLU A 137 2.16 18.56 29.64
N ASP A 138 1.61 18.93 30.80
CA ASP A 138 0.35 19.68 30.88
C ASP A 138 0.60 21.13 30.43
N HIS A 139 0.30 21.43 29.16
CA HIS A 139 0.63 22.72 28.56
C HIS A 139 -0.58 23.69 28.51
N GLY A 140 -0.31 24.98 28.74
CA GLY A 140 -1.24 26.06 28.42
C GLY A 140 -2.44 26.26 29.35
N GLN A 141 -2.38 25.77 30.60
CA GLN A 141 -3.53 25.77 31.52
C GLN A 141 -4.78 25.08 30.91
N HIS A 142 -4.64 24.19 29.93
CA HIS A 142 -5.75 23.34 29.44
C HIS A 142 -6.00 22.17 30.39
N ASP A 143 -5.19 22.05 31.45
CA ASP A 143 -5.39 21.16 32.58
C ASP A 143 -6.43 21.71 33.59
N ARG A 144 -7.08 20.73 34.25
CA ARG A 144 -8.17 20.79 35.24
C ARG A 144 -9.43 21.65 34.99
N VAL A 145 -9.47 22.58 34.03
CA VAL A 145 -10.70 23.36 33.72
C VAL A 145 -10.81 23.83 32.24
N GLY A 146 -10.17 23.18 31.26
CA GLY A 146 -10.13 23.73 29.88
C GLY A 146 -10.53 22.85 28.71
N MET A 147 -10.04 21.62 28.64
CA MET A 147 -10.46 20.63 27.62
C MET A 147 -10.91 19.30 28.26
N GLY A 148 -10.87 19.24 29.60
CA GLY A 148 -10.95 18.03 30.40
C GLY A 148 -9.61 17.31 30.49
N GLN A 149 -9.16 16.99 31.71
CA GLN A 149 -8.22 15.86 31.89
C GLN A 149 -8.89 14.60 31.32
N VAL A 150 -8.07 13.65 30.86
CA VAL A 150 -8.50 12.27 30.65
C VAL A 150 -9.22 11.82 31.93
N GLY A 151 -10.54 11.65 31.83
CA GLY A 151 -11.40 11.27 32.96
C GLY A 151 -11.21 9.84 33.42
N GLY A 152 -10.66 9.02 32.54
CA GLY A 152 -10.42 7.61 32.73
C GLY A 152 -9.99 6.96 31.43
N SER A 153 -9.49 5.74 31.55
CA SER A 153 -9.09 4.89 30.45
C SER A 153 -9.86 3.58 30.64
N VAL A 154 -10.67 3.20 29.64
CA VAL A 154 -11.49 1.99 29.73
C VAL A 154 -11.08 1.01 28.63
N PRO A 155 -10.74 -0.25 28.97
CA PRO A 155 -10.53 -1.29 27.98
C PRO A 155 -11.79 -1.47 27.13
N VAL A 156 -11.62 -1.57 25.82
CA VAL A 156 -12.73 -1.69 24.85
C VAL A 156 -13.68 -2.85 25.19
N GLY A 157 -13.16 -3.97 25.72
CA GLY A 157 -13.96 -5.16 26.07
C GLY A 157 -14.81 -5.05 27.35
N THR A 158 -14.59 -4.05 28.20
CA THR A 158 -15.35 -3.85 29.46
C THR A 158 -16.24 -2.62 29.44
N ALA A 159 -16.17 -1.84 28.38
CA ALA A 159 -16.86 -0.58 28.28
C ALA A 159 -18.36 -0.78 27.95
N ARG A 160 -19.23 -0.14 28.73
CA ARG A 160 -20.68 -0.07 28.48
C ARG A 160 -21.05 1.37 28.12
N PHE A 161 -21.53 1.58 26.92
CA PHE A 161 -22.01 2.87 26.42
C PHE A 161 -23.41 2.72 25.83
N SER A 162 -24.17 3.79 25.94
CA SER A 162 -25.53 3.93 25.43
C SER A 162 -25.55 4.00 23.89
N GLN A 163 -26.60 3.44 23.27
CA GLN A 163 -26.91 3.73 21.87
C GLN A 163 -27.17 5.23 21.69
N PRO A 164 -26.74 5.83 20.57
CA PRO A 164 -27.07 7.22 20.29
C PRO A 164 -28.60 7.34 20.13
N PRO A 165 -29.28 8.24 20.87
CA PRO A 165 -30.50 8.84 20.33
C PRO A 165 -30.12 9.62 19.06
N GLU A 166 -31.06 9.81 18.14
CA GLU A 166 -30.84 10.40 16.82
C GLU A 166 -29.95 11.66 16.82
N ALA A 167 -28.96 11.73 15.89
CA ALA A 167 -28.00 12.84 15.63
C ALA A 167 -27.10 13.26 16.83
N PRO A 168 -25.83 13.71 16.63
CA PRO A 168 -25.19 14.15 15.37
C PRO A 168 -24.00 13.28 14.88
N PHE A 169 -23.43 12.40 15.70
CA PHE A 169 -22.24 11.60 15.33
C PHE A 169 -22.57 10.24 14.67
N ARG A 170 -23.78 10.08 14.14
CA ARG A 170 -24.21 8.84 13.51
C ARG A 170 -23.40 8.59 12.25
N LEU A 171 -22.69 7.47 12.19
CA LEU A 171 -22.02 7.02 10.99
C LEU A 171 -23.02 6.48 9.97
N VAL A 172 -22.76 6.78 8.69
CA VAL A 172 -23.57 6.35 7.55
C VAL A 172 -22.66 5.58 6.61
N GLY A 173 -23.17 4.52 5.99
CA GLY A 173 -22.47 3.82 4.91
C GLY A 173 -21.34 2.88 5.36
N MET A 174 -21.05 2.77 6.66
CA MET A 174 -20.02 1.86 7.16
C MET A 174 -20.57 0.45 7.35
N ARG A 175 -19.90 -0.56 6.78
CA ARG A 175 -20.20 -1.98 7.03
C ARG A 175 -19.30 -2.47 8.18
N ALA A 176 -19.90 -2.99 9.25
CA ALA A 176 -19.18 -3.88 10.15
C ALA A 176 -18.86 -5.19 9.41
N GLY A 177 -17.62 -5.70 9.51
CA GLY A 177 -17.27 -7.03 8.97
C GLY A 177 -16.18 -7.03 7.89
N GLU A 178 -16.34 -7.87 6.85
CA GLU A 178 -15.24 -8.31 5.96
C GLU A 178 -15.01 -7.39 4.73
N GLY A 179 -13.77 -6.90 4.56
CA GLY A 179 -13.26 -6.12 3.42
C GLY A 179 -12.11 -5.16 3.79
N PRO A 180 -11.32 -4.61 2.85
CA PRO A 180 -10.21 -3.70 3.16
C PRO A 180 -10.71 -2.28 3.51
N LEU A 181 -11.95 -1.93 3.13
CA LEU A 181 -12.64 -0.71 3.55
C LEU A 181 -13.67 -0.95 4.66
N ALA A 182 -13.77 -2.18 5.17
CA ALA A 182 -14.59 -2.47 6.32
C ALA A 182 -13.82 -2.10 7.59
N TYR A 183 -14.48 -1.44 8.52
CA TYR A 183 -13.86 -1.18 9.81
C TYR A 183 -13.87 -2.47 10.63
N ARG A 184 -12.73 -2.79 11.24
CA ARG A 184 -12.64 -3.83 12.26
C ARG A 184 -12.41 -3.14 13.58
N VAL A 185 -13.04 -3.64 14.64
CA VAL A 185 -12.64 -3.27 16.00
C VAL A 185 -11.70 -4.37 16.45
N PRO A 186 -10.39 -4.11 16.61
CA PRO A 186 -9.43 -5.15 16.94
C PRO A 186 -9.82 -5.92 18.21
N ALA A 187 -9.67 -7.24 18.19
CA ALA A 187 -9.76 -8.09 19.37
C ALA A 187 -8.41 -8.05 20.10
N GLY A 188 -8.14 -6.98 20.85
CA GLY A 188 -6.86 -6.78 21.52
C GLY A 188 -6.77 -5.36 22.08
N MET A 189 -5.98 -5.15 23.14
CA MET A 189 -6.09 -4.04 24.08
C MET A 189 -6.06 -2.63 23.44
N GLY A 190 -7.22 -2.12 23.03
CA GLY A 190 -7.48 -0.71 22.83
C GLY A 190 -8.04 -0.10 24.11
N VAL A 191 -7.58 1.09 24.48
CA VAL A 191 -8.14 1.88 25.57
C VAL A 191 -8.80 3.12 24.97
N VAL A 192 -10.05 3.36 25.36
CA VAL A 192 -10.75 4.59 25.01
C VAL A 192 -10.44 5.65 26.06
N PHE A 193 -10.00 6.82 25.59
CA PHE A 193 -9.82 8.02 26.39
C PHE A 193 -11.02 8.94 26.20
N PHE A 194 -11.52 9.54 27.28
CA PHE A 194 -12.62 10.48 27.22
C PHE A 194 -12.45 11.60 28.25
N PRO A 195 -13.03 12.79 27.99
CA PRO A 195 -13.02 13.88 28.96
C PRO A 195 -13.80 13.47 30.21
N GLY A 196 -13.18 13.64 31.38
CA GLY A 196 -13.85 13.37 32.66
C GLY A 196 -14.76 14.52 33.06
N ARG A 197 -16.01 14.23 33.45
CA ARG A 197 -16.90 15.27 34.00
C ARG A 197 -16.29 16.02 35.18
N ALA A 198 -15.49 15.33 36.01
CA ALA A 198 -14.80 15.93 37.16
C ALA A 198 -13.68 16.91 36.76
N ALA A 199 -13.29 16.96 35.49
CA ALA A 199 -12.25 17.83 34.96
C ALA A 199 -12.78 18.97 34.08
N LEU A 200 -14.11 19.11 33.99
CA LEU A 200 -14.79 20.20 33.30
C LEU A 200 -15.37 21.18 34.32
N ALA A 201 -15.56 22.43 33.93
CA ALA A 201 -16.27 23.40 34.74
C ALA A 201 -17.73 22.94 34.95
N GLU A 202 -18.36 23.36 36.05
CA GLU A 202 -19.73 22.94 36.35
C GLU A 202 -20.72 23.41 35.27
N GLU A 203 -20.44 24.59 34.69
CA GLU A 203 -21.24 25.22 33.64
C GLU A 203 -21.08 24.53 32.28
N ASP A 204 -19.94 23.86 32.04
CA ASP A 204 -19.68 23.19 30.78
C ASP A 204 -20.63 22.00 30.60
N GLU A 205 -21.03 21.73 29.37
CA GLU A 205 -21.90 20.62 29.01
C GLU A 205 -21.06 19.55 28.29
N LEU A 206 -21.04 18.34 28.84
CA LEU A 206 -20.44 17.18 28.20
C LEU A 206 -21.53 16.40 27.48
N ILE A 207 -21.44 16.34 26.16
CA ILE A 207 -22.34 15.58 25.31
C ILE A 207 -21.69 14.22 25.03
N GLY A 208 -22.47 13.20 25.35
CA GLY A 208 -22.00 11.86 25.71
C GLY A 208 -21.06 11.21 24.71
N ILE A 209 -20.13 10.46 25.30
CA ILE A 209 -19.20 9.53 24.66
C ILE A 209 -20.02 8.50 23.86
N VAL A 210 -19.92 8.51 22.54
CA VAL A 210 -20.62 7.54 21.68
C VAL A 210 -19.87 6.18 21.69
N GLY A 211 -20.55 5.05 21.93
CA GLY A 211 -20.17 3.68 21.49
C GLY A 211 -19.39 2.69 22.40
N VAL A 212 -20.06 1.58 22.80
CA VAL A 212 -19.74 0.10 22.96
C VAL A 212 -20.78 -0.58 23.92
N SER A 213 -21.54 -1.59 23.47
CA SER A 213 -22.35 -2.54 24.29
C SER A 213 -22.75 -3.74 23.40
N ASP A 214 -22.92 -5.01 23.80
CA ASP A 214 -22.61 -5.80 25.01
C ASP A 214 -22.02 -7.15 24.56
N GLY A 215 -21.11 -7.73 25.36
CA GLY A 215 -20.92 -9.19 25.49
C GLY A 215 -20.35 -10.01 24.33
N ALA A 216 -20.38 -9.53 23.08
CA ALA A 216 -19.80 -10.24 21.95
C ALA A 216 -19.36 -9.36 20.76
N GLN A 217 -19.98 -8.19 20.51
CA GLN A 217 -19.58 -7.32 19.37
C GLN A 217 -19.77 -5.81 19.63
N PRO A 218 -18.78 -4.97 19.26
CA PRO A 218 -18.85 -3.50 19.40
C PRO A 218 -19.77 -2.83 18.37
N ARG A 219 -20.49 -1.78 18.79
CA ARG A 219 -21.57 -1.12 18.00
C ARG A 219 -21.41 0.41 17.77
N GLY A 220 -20.27 1.03 18.07
CA GLY A 220 -20.04 2.47 17.87
C GLY A 220 -18.61 2.92 18.20
N PHE A 221 -18.31 4.21 18.00
CA PHE A 221 -16.95 4.79 18.14
C PHE A 221 -16.89 5.94 19.14
N PRO A 222 -15.85 5.99 19.99
CA PRO A 222 -15.69 7.03 21.01
C PRO A 222 -15.58 8.42 20.39
N VAL A 223 -16.66 9.18 20.55
CA VAL A 223 -16.69 10.62 20.31
C VAL A 223 -17.28 11.29 21.53
N ALA A 224 -16.61 12.31 22.04
CA ALA A 224 -17.15 13.17 23.09
C ALA A 224 -17.14 14.62 22.59
N ALA A 225 -18.20 15.37 22.91
CA ALA A 225 -18.21 16.80 22.64
C ALA A 225 -18.39 17.60 23.93
N VAL A 226 -17.71 18.73 24.03
CA VAL A 226 -17.78 19.64 25.17
C VAL A 226 -18.26 20.99 24.67
N LYS A 227 -19.37 21.48 25.21
CA LYS A 227 -19.83 22.86 24.99
C LYS A 227 -19.36 23.68 26.18
N HIS A 228 -18.46 24.61 25.92
CA HIS A 228 -17.90 25.45 26.97
C HIS A 228 -18.82 26.62 27.28
N ARG A 229 -19.30 26.65 28.52
CA ARG A 229 -20.09 27.76 29.09
C ARG A 229 -19.38 28.43 30.26
N CYS A 230 -18.21 27.93 30.63
CA CYS A 230 -17.34 28.57 31.60
C CYS A 230 -16.87 29.95 31.14
N ALA A 231 -16.48 30.80 32.09
CA ALA A 231 -16.01 32.16 31.80
C ALA A 231 -14.74 32.22 30.92
N ARG A 232 -14.02 31.09 30.81
CA ARG A 232 -12.69 31.03 30.21
C ARG A 232 -12.69 30.65 28.73
N PHE A 233 -13.60 29.78 28.35
CA PHE A 233 -13.74 29.22 26.99
C PHE A 233 -15.16 29.39 26.45
N GLY A 234 -15.94 30.29 27.06
CA GLY A 234 -17.36 30.47 26.77
C GLY A 234 -17.63 30.63 25.27
N GLY A 235 -18.51 29.77 24.75
CA GLY A 235 -18.89 29.74 23.34
C GLY A 235 -18.08 28.78 22.46
N ALA A 236 -16.99 28.18 22.97
CA ALA A 236 -16.27 27.13 22.26
C ALA A 236 -17.04 25.80 22.30
N VAL A 237 -16.91 25.04 21.22
CA VAL A 237 -17.44 23.68 21.12
C VAL A 237 -16.32 22.78 20.64
N ASP A 238 -15.90 21.87 21.52
CA ASP A 238 -14.80 20.95 21.26
C ASP A 238 -15.32 19.55 21.04
N VAL A 239 -14.66 18.80 20.15
CA VAL A 239 -15.00 17.42 19.84
C VAL A 239 -13.75 16.56 19.81
N TRP A 240 -13.76 15.52 20.62
CA TRP A 240 -12.73 14.50 20.68
C TRP A 240 -13.21 13.31 19.85
N ALA A 241 -12.73 13.25 18.61
CA ALA A 241 -13.05 12.26 17.59
C ALA A 241 -11.96 11.17 17.55
N GLY A 242 -11.73 10.49 18.68
CA GLY A 242 -10.48 9.77 18.92
C GLY A 242 -10.61 8.34 19.43
N THR A 243 -10.03 7.41 18.67
CA THR A 243 -9.95 5.96 18.92
C THR A 243 -8.50 5.55 19.22
N GLN A 244 -7.76 6.30 20.05
CA GLN A 244 -6.28 6.37 20.12
C GLN A 244 -5.47 5.05 20.04
N TRP A 245 -6.09 3.88 20.26
CA TRP A 245 -5.49 2.54 20.23
C TRP A 245 -6.36 1.46 19.57
N LEU A 246 -7.40 1.89 18.85
CA LEU A 246 -8.40 1.05 18.24
C LEU A 246 -8.26 0.96 16.71
N THR A 247 -7.36 1.77 16.12
CA THR A 247 -7.23 1.84 14.67
C THR A 247 -5.84 1.39 14.18
N ASP A 248 -5.80 0.36 13.35
CA ASP A 248 -4.68 0.00 12.50
C ASP A 248 -4.51 1.04 11.39
N PRO A 249 -3.43 1.83 11.38
CA PRO A 249 -3.19 2.85 10.36
C PRO A 249 -2.97 2.27 8.95
N ARG A 250 -2.82 0.96 8.83
CA ARG A 250 -2.73 0.27 7.55
C ARG A 250 -4.10 -0.19 7.02
N ASN A 251 -5.18 -0.04 7.81
CA ASN A 251 -6.55 -0.35 7.40
C ASN A 251 -7.24 0.89 6.78
N PRO A 252 -7.43 0.93 5.43
CA PRO A 252 -8.03 2.10 4.79
C PRO A 252 -9.49 2.31 5.18
N GLY A 253 -10.21 1.27 5.63
CA GLY A 253 -11.55 1.40 6.19
C GLY A 253 -11.61 2.20 7.50
N GLU A 254 -10.56 2.11 8.32
CA GLU A 254 -10.45 2.90 9.55
C GLU A 254 -9.98 4.33 9.27
N VAL A 255 -9.16 4.53 8.23
CA VAL A 255 -8.84 5.88 7.74
C VAL A 255 -10.10 6.58 7.24
N LEU A 256 -10.93 5.89 6.46
CA LEU A 256 -12.22 6.38 5.96
C LEU A 256 -13.18 6.74 7.11
N LEU A 257 -13.27 5.86 8.11
CA LEU A 257 -14.02 6.10 9.34
C LEU A 257 -13.58 7.39 10.02
N LEU A 258 -12.27 7.54 10.27
CA LEU A 258 -11.74 8.70 10.99
C LEU A 258 -11.94 10.00 10.21
N ARG A 259 -11.79 9.98 8.88
CA ARG A 259 -12.11 11.13 8.01
C ARG A 259 -13.60 11.51 8.13
N GLN A 260 -14.51 10.53 8.07
CA GLN A 260 -15.93 10.77 8.28
C GLN A 260 -16.20 11.37 9.67
N LEU A 261 -15.54 10.85 10.70
CA LEU A 261 -15.72 11.27 12.08
C LEU A 261 -15.26 12.70 12.30
N LEU A 262 -14.09 13.06 11.78
CA LEU A 262 -13.55 14.43 11.83
C LEU A 262 -14.47 15.40 11.11
N ALA A 263 -14.93 15.07 9.89
CA ALA A 263 -15.85 15.93 9.14
C ALA A 263 -17.18 16.16 9.89
N ARG A 264 -17.78 15.10 10.46
CA ARG A 264 -18.99 15.22 11.29
C ARG A 264 -18.76 16.05 12.54
N SER A 265 -17.61 15.87 13.18
CA SER A 265 -17.20 16.60 14.39
C SER A 265 -17.04 18.09 14.11
N THR A 266 -16.44 18.44 12.98
CA THR A 266 -16.35 19.83 12.52
C THR A 266 -17.72 20.43 12.25
N LEU A 267 -18.59 19.72 11.52
CA LEU A 267 -19.96 20.20 11.26
C LEU A 267 -20.74 20.42 12.55
N TYR A 268 -20.59 19.52 13.51
CA TYR A 268 -21.20 19.64 14.82
C TYR A 268 -20.71 20.88 15.58
N ALA A 269 -19.39 21.07 15.68
CA ALA A 269 -18.79 22.20 16.36
C ALA A 269 -19.21 23.55 15.75
N LEU A 270 -19.27 23.63 14.41
CA LEU A 270 -19.71 24.84 13.71
C LEU A 270 -21.21 25.12 13.89
N SER A 271 -22.05 24.09 13.86
CA SER A 271 -23.50 24.25 14.03
C SER A 271 -23.85 24.70 15.46
N GLU A 272 -23.24 24.06 16.46
CA GLU A 272 -23.51 24.35 17.88
C GLU A 272 -22.94 25.68 18.35
N SER A 273 -21.84 26.12 17.75
CA SER A 273 -21.31 27.47 17.98
C SER A 273 -22.06 28.56 17.19
N ALA A 274 -23.14 28.19 16.47
CA ALA A 274 -23.91 29.04 15.57
C ALA A 274 -23.06 29.72 14.48
N ALA A 275 -21.91 29.14 14.16
CA ALA A 275 -21.02 29.61 13.10
C ALA A 275 -21.50 29.19 11.71
N LEU A 276 -22.31 28.13 11.62
CA LEU A 276 -22.90 27.62 10.39
C LEU A 276 -24.42 27.56 10.56
N ALA A 277 -25.19 28.05 9.57
CA ALA A 277 -26.64 28.02 9.66
C ALA A 277 -27.17 26.59 9.51
N ASP A 278 -28.30 26.27 10.16
CA ASP A 278 -28.91 24.93 10.15
C ASP A 278 -29.11 24.34 8.74
N GLU A 279 -29.45 25.18 7.76
CA GLU A 279 -29.64 24.75 6.37
C GLU A 279 -28.31 24.39 5.69
N GLU A 280 -27.26 25.19 5.91
CA GLU A 280 -25.93 24.93 5.37
C GLU A 280 -25.32 23.68 6.01
N ALA A 281 -25.54 23.48 7.31
CA ALA A 281 -25.17 22.28 8.03
C ALA A 281 -25.84 21.03 7.44
N ARG A 282 -27.17 21.07 7.20
CA ARG A 282 -27.90 19.96 6.55
C ARG A 282 -27.37 19.65 5.15
N GLN A 283 -27.05 20.66 4.35
CA GLN A 283 -26.49 20.47 3.01
C GLN A 283 -25.09 19.86 3.05
N ALA A 284 -24.25 20.31 3.98
CA ALA A 284 -22.92 19.74 4.19
C ALA A 284 -22.99 18.28 4.68
N GLU A 285 -23.91 17.95 5.60
CA GLU A 285 -24.18 16.57 6.01
C GLU A 285 -24.65 15.68 4.86
N GLY A 286 -25.51 16.21 3.98
CA GLY A 286 -25.96 15.51 2.77
C GLY A 286 -24.81 15.20 1.81
N ARG A 287 -23.90 16.16 1.58
CA ARG A 287 -22.69 15.97 0.78
C ARG A 287 -21.73 14.95 1.39
N LEU A 288 -21.51 15.04 2.71
CA LEU A 288 -20.72 14.04 3.43
C LEU A 288 -21.32 12.64 3.32
N ALA A 289 -22.65 12.51 3.45
CA ALA A 289 -23.32 11.22 3.31
C ALA A 289 -23.14 10.60 1.92
N GLU A 290 -23.19 11.42 0.86
CA GLU A 290 -22.95 10.94 -0.51
C GLU A 290 -21.46 10.60 -0.74
N TRP A 291 -20.52 11.40 -0.22
CA TRP A 291 -19.08 11.07 -0.26
C TRP A 291 -18.79 9.72 0.39
N VAL A 292 -19.32 9.49 1.60
CA VAL A 292 -19.10 8.22 2.30
C VAL A 292 -19.71 7.06 1.52
N LYS A 293 -20.92 7.23 0.98
CA LYS A 293 -21.56 6.21 0.17
C LYS A 293 -20.72 5.85 -1.06
N GLN A 294 -20.07 6.82 -1.70
CA GLN A 294 -19.15 6.57 -2.82
C GLN A 294 -17.90 5.82 -2.36
N ALA A 295 -17.30 6.24 -1.25
CA ALA A 295 -16.11 5.60 -0.68
C ALA A 295 -16.39 4.19 -0.09
N THR A 296 -17.64 3.86 0.25
CA THR A 296 -18.05 2.55 0.79
C THR A 296 -18.92 1.75 -0.17
N LEU A 297 -18.98 2.12 -1.45
CA LEU A 297 -19.62 1.29 -2.47
C LEU A 297 -19.06 -0.14 -2.37
N PRO A 298 -19.90 -1.17 -2.56
CA PRO A 298 -19.43 -2.53 -2.53
C PRO A 298 -18.24 -2.67 -3.50
N PRO A 299 -17.23 -3.47 -3.10
CA PRO A 299 -16.08 -3.68 -3.94
C PRO A 299 -16.56 -4.20 -5.29
N ARG A 300 -15.93 -3.73 -6.37
CA ARG A 300 -16.36 -4.11 -7.71
C ARG A 300 -16.22 -5.63 -7.83
N PRO A 301 -17.28 -6.36 -8.23
CA PRO A 301 -17.12 -7.79 -8.44
C PRO A 301 -16.11 -7.98 -9.58
N PRO A 302 -15.22 -8.98 -9.47
CA PRO A 302 -14.30 -9.31 -10.55
C PRO A 302 -15.05 -9.39 -11.87
N ALA A 303 -14.50 -8.83 -12.94
CA ALA A 303 -15.13 -8.81 -14.25
C ALA A 303 -15.29 -10.26 -14.76
N ALA A 304 -16.45 -10.87 -14.47
CA ALA A 304 -16.93 -12.22 -14.79
C ALA A 304 -15.86 -13.32 -14.91
N SER A 305 -15.98 -14.37 -14.07
CA SER A 305 -15.24 -15.65 -13.97
C SER A 305 -14.63 -16.26 -15.26
N ARG A 306 -13.80 -15.52 -15.99
CA ARG A 306 -12.96 -16.09 -17.04
C ARG A 306 -11.93 -16.91 -16.30
N SER A 307 -11.98 -18.22 -16.49
CA SER A 307 -10.86 -19.08 -16.17
C SER A 307 -9.63 -18.49 -16.86
N ARG A 308 -8.55 -18.31 -16.11
CA ARG A 308 -7.24 -17.93 -16.65
C ARG A 308 -6.97 -18.76 -17.90
N GLU A 309 -6.74 -18.12 -19.06
CA GLU A 309 -6.51 -18.85 -20.32
C GLU A 309 -5.13 -19.53 -20.33
N SER A 310 -4.15 -18.91 -19.66
CA SER A 310 -2.79 -19.41 -19.56
C SER A 310 -2.62 -20.41 -18.41
N ARG A 311 -2.05 -21.58 -18.71
CA ARG A 311 -1.59 -22.54 -17.69
C ARG A 311 -0.33 -22.08 -16.94
N ARG A 312 0.42 -21.13 -17.51
CA ARG A 312 1.57 -20.51 -16.84
C ARG A 312 1.16 -19.30 -16.01
N LEU A 313 1.76 -19.14 -14.84
CA LEU A 313 1.59 -18.03 -13.90
C LEU A 313 2.24 -16.74 -14.42
N PHE A 314 3.39 -16.86 -15.08
CA PHE A 314 4.07 -15.75 -15.73
C PHE A 314 4.32 -16.03 -17.21
N ALA A 315 4.24 -14.99 -18.03
CA ALA A 315 4.62 -15.08 -19.43
C ALA A 315 6.15 -15.15 -19.54
N GLY A 316 6.65 -16.11 -20.33
CA GLY A 316 8.07 -16.16 -20.68
C GLY A 316 8.38 -15.19 -21.81
N SER A 317 9.57 -14.59 -21.79
CA SER A 317 10.13 -13.94 -22.97
C SER A 317 10.38 -14.95 -24.10
N PRO A 318 10.61 -14.51 -25.36
CA PRO A 318 11.07 -15.40 -26.42
C PRO A 318 12.28 -16.22 -25.99
N GLN A 319 12.44 -17.41 -26.57
CA GLN A 319 13.49 -18.33 -26.14
C GLN A 319 14.90 -17.77 -26.39
N VAL A 320 15.78 -17.89 -25.40
CA VAL A 320 17.22 -17.60 -25.53
C VAL A 320 17.84 -18.58 -26.52
N SER A 321 18.73 -18.08 -27.40
CA SER A 321 19.41 -18.90 -28.41
C SER A 321 20.93 -18.83 -28.24
N PRO A 322 21.65 -19.96 -28.37
CA PRO A 322 23.11 -19.96 -28.35
C PRO A 322 23.74 -19.28 -29.57
N ASP A 323 22.99 -19.07 -30.65
CA ASP A 323 23.49 -18.41 -31.87
C ASP A 323 23.48 -16.88 -31.76
N ASP A 324 22.75 -16.35 -30.78
CA ASP A 324 22.63 -14.92 -30.55
C ASP A 324 23.86 -14.32 -29.88
N GLU A 325 24.16 -13.09 -30.28
CA GLU A 325 25.08 -12.26 -29.51
C GLU A 325 24.35 -11.69 -28.30
N VAL A 326 24.86 -11.99 -27.10
CA VAL A 326 24.42 -11.42 -25.83
C VAL A 326 25.33 -10.27 -25.45
N VAL A 327 24.75 -9.08 -25.32
CA VAL A 327 25.42 -7.88 -24.85
C VAL A 327 25.27 -7.80 -23.33
N VAL A 328 26.40 -7.64 -22.65
CA VAL A 328 26.48 -7.59 -21.18
C VAL A 328 27.03 -6.24 -20.75
N HIS A 329 26.36 -5.60 -19.80
CA HIS A 329 26.82 -4.37 -19.17
C HIS A 329 26.72 -4.46 -17.64
N ASP A 330 27.77 -4.06 -16.95
CA ASP A 330 27.79 -3.97 -15.49
C ASP A 330 27.24 -2.61 -15.06
N VAL A 331 26.08 -2.64 -14.40
CA VAL A 331 25.35 -1.46 -13.95
C VAL A 331 25.56 -1.18 -12.46
N SER A 332 26.39 -1.96 -11.77
CA SER A 332 26.67 -1.82 -10.34
C SER A 332 27.34 -0.48 -9.99
N GLY A 333 28.03 0.13 -10.96
CA GLY A 333 28.64 1.47 -10.85
C GLY A 333 27.77 2.62 -11.37
N ASP A 334 26.67 2.33 -12.07
CA ASP A 334 25.80 3.34 -12.66
C ASP A 334 24.88 4.00 -11.63
N ASP A 335 24.45 5.23 -11.89
CA ASP A 335 23.41 5.90 -11.10
C ASP A 335 22.02 5.29 -11.34
N GLU A 336 21.08 5.58 -10.43
CA GLU A 336 19.73 5.00 -10.46
C GLU A 336 18.94 5.36 -11.72
N ALA A 337 19.11 6.58 -12.23
CA ALA A 337 18.45 7.02 -13.46
C ALA A 337 18.96 6.22 -14.66
N THR A 338 20.26 5.96 -14.73
CA THR A 338 20.90 5.16 -15.78
C THR A 338 20.45 3.71 -15.69
N ARG A 339 20.44 3.13 -14.48
CA ARG A 339 19.91 1.78 -14.23
C ARG A 339 18.45 1.65 -14.66
N THR A 340 17.62 2.66 -14.38
CA THR A 340 16.20 2.69 -14.78
C THR A 340 16.04 2.71 -16.29
N ALA A 341 16.79 3.57 -16.98
CA ALA A 341 16.74 3.65 -18.44
C ALA A 341 17.23 2.37 -19.11
N LEU A 342 18.31 1.78 -18.62
CA LEU A 342 18.86 0.53 -19.15
C LEU A 342 17.96 -0.67 -18.85
N ALA A 343 17.32 -0.73 -17.69
CA ALA A 343 16.32 -1.77 -17.40
C ALA A 343 15.10 -1.65 -18.33
N CYS A 344 14.63 -0.44 -18.62
CA CYS A 344 13.62 -0.24 -19.67
C CYS A 344 14.10 -0.76 -21.02
N LEU A 345 15.31 -0.38 -21.44
CA LEU A 345 15.90 -0.84 -22.71
C LEU A 345 16.04 -2.36 -22.76
N GLN A 346 16.46 -2.99 -21.66
CA GLN A 346 16.54 -4.44 -21.53
C GLN A 346 15.19 -5.10 -21.80
N GLY A 347 14.11 -4.59 -21.20
CA GLY A 347 12.77 -5.08 -21.47
C GLY A 347 12.36 -4.96 -22.94
N LEU A 348 12.67 -3.83 -23.59
CA LEU A 348 12.37 -3.60 -25.01
C LEU A 348 13.17 -4.50 -25.96
N VAL A 349 14.42 -4.80 -25.63
CA VAL A 349 15.26 -5.72 -26.41
C VAL A 349 14.78 -7.15 -26.23
N ASN A 350 14.61 -7.57 -24.97
CA ASN A 350 14.37 -8.96 -24.63
C ASN A 350 12.94 -9.43 -24.94
N CYS A 351 11.97 -8.52 -25.07
CA CYS A 351 10.62 -8.89 -25.52
C CYS A 351 10.54 -9.31 -27.00
N GLU A 352 11.50 -8.88 -27.82
CA GLU A 352 11.65 -9.35 -29.20
C GLU A 352 12.59 -10.55 -29.28
N ARG A 353 13.75 -10.44 -28.63
CA ARG A 353 14.80 -11.46 -28.64
C ARG A 353 15.78 -11.22 -27.47
N PRO A 354 15.87 -12.13 -26.48
CA PRO A 354 16.77 -11.94 -25.34
C PRO A 354 18.24 -11.75 -25.75
N ARG A 355 18.75 -10.53 -25.63
CA ARG A 355 20.09 -10.14 -26.10
C ARG A 355 20.78 -9.11 -25.21
N LEU A 356 20.09 -8.52 -24.24
CA LEU A 356 20.68 -7.60 -23.27
C LEU A 356 20.60 -8.20 -21.87
N TYR A 357 21.75 -8.29 -21.20
CA TYR A 357 21.91 -8.81 -19.85
C TYR A 357 22.65 -7.78 -18.99
N LEU A 358 22.08 -7.42 -17.84
CA LEU A 358 22.61 -6.39 -16.94
C LEU A 358 23.16 -7.03 -15.68
N VAL A 359 24.39 -6.72 -15.32
CA VAL A 359 25.04 -7.25 -14.11
C VAL A 359 24.86 -6.24 -12.99
N TYR A 360 24.03 -6.57 -12.01
CA TYR A 360 23.82 -5.78 -10.80
C TYR A 360 24.68 -6.29 -9.65
N THR A 361 24.95 -7.59 -9.62
CA THR A 361 25.68 -8.30 -8.56
C THR A 361 26.56 -9.40 -9.17
N PRO A 362 27.57 -9.90 -8.43
CA PRO A 362 28.37 -11.03 -8.88
C PRO A 362 27.56 -12.30 -9.17
N HIS A 363 26.38 -12.49 -8.56
CA HIS A 363 25.53 -13.64 -8.86
C HIS A 363 24.98 -13.61 -10.28
N ASP A 364 24.71 -12.43 -10.85
CA ASP A 364 24.26 -12.31 -12.23
C ASP A 364 25.29 -12.89 -13.20
N GLU A 365 26.58 -12.70 -12.93
CA GLU A 365 27.68 -13.30 -13.70
C GLU A 365 27.71 -14.81 -13.56
N GLN A 366 27.50 -15.33 -12.35
CA GLN A 366 27.49 -16.77 -12.11
C GLN A 366 26.33 -17.46 -12.84
N TRP A 367 25.16 -16.81 -12.92
CA TRP A 367 24.03 -17.34 -13.68
C TRP A 367 24.28 -17.29 -15.19
N LEU A 368 24.89 -16.22 -15.69
CA LEU A 368 25.28 -16.15 -17.10
C LEU A 368 26.29 -17.24 -17.45
N GLN A 369 27.28 -17.48 -16.58
CA GLN A 369 28.25 -18.56 -16.73
C GLN A 369 27.56 -19.93 -16.77
N TRP A 370 26.63 -20.19 -15.85
CA TRP A 370 25.83 -21.42 -15.87
C TRP A 370 25.11 -21.61 -17.21
N TYR A 371 24.50 -20.56 -17.76
CA TYR A 371 23.86 -20.64 -19.07
C TYR A 371 24.83 -20.90 -20.23
N GLN A 372 26.09 -20.47 -20.12
CA GLN A 372 27.14 -20.83 -21.07
C GLN A 372 27.56 -22.29 -20.94
N GLU A 373 27.73 -22.79 -19.72
CA GLU A 373 28.06 -24.19 -19.44
C GLU A 373 26.97 -25.16 -19.93
N ARG A 374 25.71 -24.77 -19.80
CA ARG A 374 24.55 -25.51 -20.33
C ARG A 374 24.37 -25.37 -21.84
N GLY A 375 25.09 -24.46 -22.48
CA GLY A 375 24.97 -24.18 -23.92
C GLY A 375 23.70 -23.44 -24.31
N TYR A 376 23.00 -22.80 -23.37
CA TYR A 376 21.88 -21.91 -23.65
C TYR A 376 22.35 -20.56 -24.21
N VAL A 377 23.51 -20.09 -23.73
CA VAL A 377 24.20 -18.90 -24.25
C VAL A 377 25.49 -19.36 -24.92
N GLY A 378 25.71 -18.93 -26.17
CA GLY A 378 26.90 -19.31 -26.92
C GLY A 378 28.15 -18.51 -26.56
N ALA A 379 29.19 -18.67 -27.38
CA ALA A 379 30.47 -17.98 -27.20
C ALA A 379 30.42 -16.46 -27.50
N ARG A 380 29.35 -15.97 -28.15
CA ARG A 380 29.21 -14.57 -28.59
C ARG A 380 28.68 -13.67 -27.47
N VAL A 381 29.48 -13.51 -26.41
CA VAL A 381 29.19 -12.58 -25.32
C VAL A 381 30.01 -11.31 -25.50
N ARG A 382 29.34 -10.17 -25.73
CA ARG A 382 29.98 -8.85 -25.87
C ARG A 382 29.80 -8.05 -24.60
N ARG A 383 30.90 -7.78 -23.90
CA ARG A 383 30.90 -6.89 -22.73
C ARG A 383 31.10 -5.44 -23.16
N VAL A 384 30.26 -4.56 -22.64
CA VAL A 384 30.22 -3.12 -22.98
C VAL A 384 30.53 -2.29 -21.73
N GLY A 385 31.36 -1.26 -21.89
CA GLY A 385 31.87 -0.46 -20.78
C GLY A 385 31.09 0.82 -20.46
N SER A 386 30.06 1.17 -21.23
CA SER A 386 29.26 2.38 -20.98
C SER A 386 27.80 2.24 -21.39
N ALA A 387 26.90 2.87 -20.64
CA ALA A 387 25.47 2.93 -20.95
C ALA A 387 25.18 3.51 -22.36
N ALA A 388 25.95 4.52 -22.78
CA ALA A 388 25.80 5.12 -24.12
C ALA A 388 26.04 4.11 -25.24
N GLU A 389 27.07 3.25 -25.13
CA GLU A 389 27.33 2.21 -26.11
C GLU A 389 26.19 1.15 -26.13
N VAL A 390 25.61 0.81 -24.98
CA VAL A 390 24.43 -0.09 -24.92
C VAL A 390 23.25 0.53 -25.69
N VAL A 391 22.95 1.80 -25.45
CA VAL A 391 21.86 2.51 -26.14
C VAL A 391 22.12 2.59 -27.64
N ASP A 392 23.35 2.85 -28.07
CA ASP A 392 23.71 2.90 -29.49
C ASP A 392 23.57 1.53 -30.18
N LEU A 393 24.01 0.45 -29.53
CA LEU A 393 23.87 -0.92 -30.07
C LEU A 393 22.41 -1.31 -30.27
N PHE A 394 21.53 -0.88 -29.36
CA PHE A 394 20.10 -1.18 -29.39
C PHE A 394 19.24 0.02 -29.82
N ARG A 395 19.81 0.97 -30.57
CA ARG A 395 19.11 2.20 -30.97
C ARG A 395 17.79 1.96 -31.70
N ARG A 396 17.67 0.84 -32.41
CA ARG A 396 16.44 0.45 -33.12
C ARG A 396 15.34 -0.11 -32.22
N ALA A 397 15.68 -0.55 -31.01
CA ALA A 397 14.71 -1.02 -30.03
C ALA A 397 13.95 0.14 -29.37
N VAL A 398 14.58 1.31 -29.26
CA VAL A 398 14.06 2.50 -28.56
C VAL A 398 13.64 3.63 -29.52
N THR A 399 12.46 4.20 -29.32
CA THR A 399 11.92 5.31 -30.14
C THR A 399 12.18 6.68 -29.51
N GLY A 400 12.36 6.75 -28.19
CA GLY A 400 12.56 8.02 -27.49
C GLY A 400 12.64 7.87 -25.97
N ALA A 401 12.60 9.03 -25.30
CA ALA A 401 12.66 9.19 -23.86
C ALA A 401 11.31 9.65 -23.29
N ILE A 402 11.02 9.23 -22.05
CA ILE A 402 9.89 9.68 -21.26
C ILE A 402 10.42 10.35 -19.99
N LEU A 403 9.96 11.56 -19.72
CA LEU A 403 10.29 12.32 -18.50
C LEU A 403 9.08 12.28 -17.55
N VAL A 404 9.31 11.89 -16.30
CA VAL A 404 8.29 11.83 -15.23
C VAL A 404 8.91 12.27 -13.91
N ASP A 405 8.08 12.68 -12.94
CA ASP A 405 8.53 12.88 -11.55
C ASP A 405 8.85 11.53 -10.91
N ASP A 406 9.77 11.48 -9.94
CA ASP A 406 10.18 10.22 -9.29
C ASP A 406 9.00 9.45 -8.69
N ARG A 407 8.08 10.15 -8.00
CA ARG A 407 6.82 9.57 -7.47
C ARG A 407 5.93 8.91 -8.54
N HIS A 408 6.07 9.31 -9.80
CA HIS A 408 5.28 8.81 -10.94
C HIS A 408 6.06 7.86 -11.85
N ARG A 409 7.22 7.34 -11.40
CA ARG A 409 8.08 6.43 -12.18
C ARG A 409 7.34 5.21 -12.74
N ASN A 410 6.40 4.63 -11.97
CA ASN A 410 5.56 3.52 -12.43
C ASN A 410 4.76 3.87 -13.70
N ILE A 411 4.21 5.09 -13.77
CA ILE A 411 3.49 5.57 -14.96
C ILE A 411 4.45 5.71 -16.15
N GLY A 412 5.66 6.23 -15.89
CA GLY A 412 6.73 6.29 -16.88
C GLY A 412 7.08 4.92 -17.45
N THR A 413 7.26 3.91 -16.59
CA THR A 413 7.57 2.53 -16.98
C THR A 413 6.46 1.91 -17.83
N MET A 414 5.19 2.09 -17.46
CA MET A 414 4.06 1.60 -18.26
C MET A 414 4.02 2.29 -19.63
N LEU A 415 4.23 3.61 -19.69
CA LEU A 415 4.32 4.34 -20.95
C LEU A 415 5.50 3.87 -21.81
N ALA A 416 6.66 3.63 -21.19
CA ALA A 416 7.86 3.09 -21.84
C ALA A 416 7.58 1.76 -22.55
N SER A 417 6.87 0.85 -21.88
CA SER A 417 6.46 -0.44 -22.42
C SER A 417 5.57 -0.34 -23.67
N LEU A 418 4.65 0.64 -23.70
CA LEU A 418 3.70 0.83 -24.79
C LEU A 418 4.27 1.64 -25.96
N ARG A 419 5.18 2.57 -25.67
CA ARG A 419 5.74 3.51 -26.66
C ARG A 419 7.12 3.12 -27.17
N ARG A 420 7.69 2.02 -26.65
CA ARG A 420 9.06 1.58 -26.91
C ARG A 420 10.08 2.66 -26.56
N ALA A 421 9.94 3.23 -25.38
CA ALA A 421 10.78 4.31 -24.89
C ALA A 421 11.49 3.91 -23.58
N VAL A 422 12.42 4.74 -23.13
CA VAL A 422 13.07 4.60 -21.82
C VAL A 422 12.66 5.74 -20.90
N VAL A 423 12.52 5.47 -19.61
CA VAL A 423 12.40 6.50 -18.58
C VAL A 423 13.80 6.99 -18.25
N CYS A 424 14.07 8.28 -18.43
CA CYS A 424 15.38 8.86 -18.15
C CYS A 424 15.27 10.35 -17.79
N THR A 425 16.37 10.95 -17.38
CA THR A 425 16.44 12.41 -17.21
C THR A 425 16.52 13.13 -18.56
N GLU A 426 16.24 14.43 -18.55
CA GLU A 426 16.39 15.28 -19.73
C GLU A 426 17.85 15.33 -20.21
N GLN A 427 18.81 15.35 -19.28
CA GLN A 427 20.24 15.31 -19.58
C GLN A 427 20.64 14.00 -20.25
N GLN A 428 20.15 12.86 -19.76
CA GLN A 428 20.38 11.55 -20.37
C GLN A 428 19.77 11.46 -21.77
N ALA A 429 18.54 11.94 -21.94
CA ALA A 429 17.88 11.97 -23.24
C ALA A 429 18.72 12.75 -24.28
N ALA A 430 19.23 13.92 -23.89
CA ALA A 430 20.13 14.70 -24.74
C ALA A 430 21.46 13.98 -25.01
N ALA A 431 22.10 13.44 -23.99
CA ALA A 431 23.39 12.74 -24.11
C ALA A 431 23.32 11.52 -25.03
N TRP A 432 22.20 10.79 -25.00
CA TRP A 432 21.96 9.62 -25.84
C TRP A 432 21.23 9.94 -27.15
N ASN A 433 21.05 11.23 -27.49
CA ASN A 433 20.33 11.69 -28.69
C ASN A 433 18.92 11.07 -28.82
N LEU A 434 18.21 10.85 -27.71
CA LEU A 434 16.84 10.33 -27.70
C LEU A 434 15.85 11.50 -27.73
N PRO A 435 14.88 11.53 -28.68
CA PRO A 435 13.83 12.54 -28.64
C PRO A 435 12.95 12.31 -27.41
N VAL A 436 12.61 13.38 -26.70
CA VAL A 436 11.59 13.32 -25.63
C VAL A 436 10.23 13.20 -26.30
N ILE A 437 9.59 12.03 -26.18
CA ILE A 437 8.30 11.74 -26.82
C ILE A 437 7.12 11.92 -25.88
N ALA A 438 7.37 11.97 -24.57
CA ALA A 438 6.39 12.35 -23.57
C ALA A 438 7.08 12.98 -22.35
N ASP A 439 6.58 14.12 -21.92
CA ASP A 439 6.86 14.72 -20.61
C ASP A 439 5.57 14.68 -19.78
N ARG A 440 5.66 14.15 -18.57
CA ARG A 440 4.56 13.99 -17.62
C ARG A 440 4.88 14.58 -16.24
N ARG A 441 6.00 15.29 -16.11
CA ARG A 441 6.37 15.99 -14.87
C ARG A 441 5.31 17.02 -14.49
N GLY A 442 4.97 17.08 -13.21
CA GLY A 442 4.01 18.04 -12.65
C GLY A 442 2.59 17.92 -13.19
N ARG A 443 2.20 16.75 -13.71
CA ARG A 443 0.89 16.56 -14.37
C ARG A 443 -0.25 16.29 -13.39
N TRP A 444 0.03 15.70 -12.24
CA TRP A 444 -0.98 15.26 -11.28
C TRP A 444 -0.64 15.77 -9.89
N ASP A 445 -1.68 16.12 -9.14
CA ASP A 445 -1.55 16.62 -7.77
C ASP A 445 -1.47 15.45 -6.78
N THR A 446 -2.09 14.31 -7.11
CA THR A 446 -2.08 13.09 -6.29
C THR A 446 -1.68 11.83 -7.07
N ASP A 447 -1.15 10.83 -6.35
CA ASP A 447 -0.82 9.51 -6.91
C ASP A 447 -2.08 8.78 -7.38
N ALA A 448 -3.19 8.93 -6.64
CA ALA A 448 -4.48 8.35 -7.00
C ALA A 448 -4.96 8.85 -8.38
N GLU A 449 -4.84 10.15 -8.66
CA GLU A 449 -5.16 10.73 -9.98
C GLU A 449 -4.26 10.18 -11.08
N ALA A 450 -2.95 10.08 -10.82
CA ALA A 450 -1.98 9.58 -11.78
C ALA A 450 -2.28 8.13 -12.18
N TYR A 451 -2.52 7.26 -11.21
CA TYR A 451 -2.84 5.86 -11.49
C TYR A 451 -4.28 5.67 -12.00
N ARG A 452 -5.24 6.53 -11.62
CA ARG A 452 -6.58 6.54 -12.23
C ARG A 452 -6.50 6.81 -13.72
N TRP A 453 -5.75 7.84 -14.10
CA TRP A 453 -5.47 8.14 -15.51
C TRP A 453 -4.80 6.95 -16.20
N ALA A 454 -3.83 6.31 -15.56
CA ALA A 454 -3.16 5.14 -16.12
C ALA A 454 -4.11 3.96 -16.32
N PHE A 455 -5.03 3.73 -15.38
CA PHE A 455 -6.04 2.69 -15.48
C PHE A 455 -7.05 2.97 -16.61
N GLU A 456 -7.38 4.24 -16.87
CA GLU A 456 -8.29 4.59 -17.97
C GLU A 456 -7.61 4.52 -19.34
N GLU A 457 -6.38 5.03 -19.45
CA GLU A 457 -5.70 5.20 -20.74
C GLU A 457 -4.76 4.06 -21.13
N LEU A 458 -4.07 3.47 -20.15
CA LEU A 458 -3.04 2.46 -20.39
C LEU A 458 -3.59 1.05 -20.26
N TRP A 459 -4.39 0.74 -19.22
CA TRP A 459 -4.92 -0.61 -18.95
C TRP A 459 -5.45 -1.36 -20.18
N PRO A 460 -6.20 -0.75 -21.14
CA PRO A 460 -6.69 -1.48 -22.31
C PRO A 460 -5.59 -2.07 -23.21
N GLN A 461 -4.35 -1.59 -23.07
CA GLN A 461 -3.18 -2.00 -23.85
C GLN A 461 -2.16 -2.79 -23.01
N MET A 462 -2.41 -2.93 -21.69
CA MET A 462 -1.59 -3.68 -20.75
C MET A 462 -2.08 -5.12 -20.65
N ARG A 463 -1.28 -5.99 -20.01
CA ARG A 463 -1.74 -7.34 -19.65
C ARG A 463 -2.74 -7.30 -18.49
N HIS A 464 -3.69 -8.23 -18.52
CA HIS A 464 -4.74 -8.36 -17.50
C HIS A 464 -4.55 -9.60 -16.62
N ASP A 465 -3.55 -10.43 -16.91
CA ASP A 465 -3.28 -11.69 -16.23
C ASP A 465 -2.08 -11.65 -15.27
N VAL A 466 -1.44 -10.48 -15.14
CA VAL A 466 -0.34 -10.18 -14.21
C VAL A 466 -0.38 -8.69 -13.82
N LEU A 467 -0.09 -8.40 -12.56
CA LEU A 467 -0.01 -7.06 -12.00
C LEU A 467 1.33 -6.86 -11.28
N CYS A 468 1.68 -5.62 -10.97
CA CYS A 468 2.78 -5.30 -10.07
C CYS A 468 2.34 -4.28 -9.02
N HIS A 469 2.59 -4.58 -7.75
CA HIS A 469 2.58 -3.60 -6.68
C HIS A 469 4.04 -3.24 -6.34
N GLY A 470 4.43 -1.99 -6.51
CA GLY A 470 5.82 -1.60 -6.24
C GLY A 470 6.01 -0.11 -6.03
N HIS A 471 6.75 0.24 -4.98
CA HIS A 471 7.08 1.64 -4.67
C HIS A 471 7.76 2.31 -5.88
N PRO A 472 7.37 3.52 -6.29
CA PRO A 472 7.91 4.19 -7.48
C PRO A 472 9.43 4.41 -7.41
N GLU A 473 9.99 4.58 -6.21
CA GLU A 473 11.43 4.78 -5.98
C GLU A 473 12.18 3.47 -5.67
N ARG A 474 11.55 2.30 -5.89
CA ARG A 474 12.24 1.02 -5.73
C ARG A 474 13.39 0.87 -6.74
N SER A 475 14.34 0.00 -6.40
CA SER A 475 15.40 -0.46 -7.30
C SER A 475 14.81 -0.90 -8.66
N PRO A 476 15.40 -0.51 -9.81
CA PRO A 476 14.82 -0.77 -11.12
C PRO A 476 15.00 -2.22 -11.63
N GLN A 477 15.50 -3.13 -10.79
CA GLN A 477 15.91 -4.50 -11.20
C GLN A 477 14.81 -5.29 -11.90
N GLN A 478 13.56 -5.17 -11.44
CA GLN A 478 12.40 -5.86 -12.05
C GLN A 478 11.81 -5.14 -13.27
N THR A 479 12.27 -3.93 -13.58
CA THR A 479 11.67 -3.06 -14.61
C THR A 479 11.75 -3.68 -16.00
N ASP A 480 12.78 -4.46 -16.27
CA ASP A 480 12.98 -5.14 -17.56
C ASP A 480 11.79 -6.06 -17.88
N TYR A 481 11.32 -6.85 -16.92
CA TYR A 481 10.15 -7.71 -17.10
C TYR A 481 8.85 -6.91 -17.21
N LEU A 482 8.68 -5.87 -16.38
CA LEU A 482 7.50 -5.00 -16.43
C LEU A 482 7.35 -4.36 -17.82
N VAL A 483 8.46 -3.93 -18.42
CA VAL A 483 8.49 -3.35 -19.76
C VAL A 483 8.31 -4.41 -20.84
N ALA A 484 9.00 -5.55 -20.74
CA ALA A 484 8.91 -6.61 -21.72
C ALA A 484 7.49 -7.16 -21.89
N HIS A 485 6.77 -7.26 -20.76
CA HIS A 485 5.45 -7.89 -20.69
C HIS A 485 4.30 -6.91 -20.48
N ARG A 486 4.55 -5.59 -20.52
CA ARG A 486 3.50 -4.54 -20.36
C ARG A 486 2.64 -4.77 -19.11
N VAL A 487 3.31 -4.90 -17.97
CA VAL A 487 2.67 -5.19 -16.68
C VAL A 487 2.12 -3.90 -16.08
N PHE A 488 0.83 -3.90 -15.74
CA PHE A 488 0.22 -2.76 -15.05
C PHE A 488 0.76 -2.66 -13.63
N THR A 489 1.32 -1.50 -13.27
CA THR A 489 2.01 -1.28 -11.99
C THR A 489 1.33 -0.17 -11.20
N PHE A 490 1.06 -0.43 -9.92
CA PHE A 490 0.45 0.50 -8.98
C PHE A 490 1.14 0.45 -7.62
N PHE A 491 0.81 1.40 -6.75
CA PHE A 491 1.29 1.44 -5.36
C PHE A 491 0.20 2.04 -4.47
N VAL A 492 0.07 1.51 -3.25
CA VAL A 492 -0.85 2.00 -2.22
C VAL A 492 -0.05 2.40 -0.99
N SER A 493 -0.15 3.68 -0.63
CA SER A 493 0.51 4.22 0.55
C SER A 493 -0.09 3.69 1.84
N GLY A 494 0.74 3.61 2.88
CA GLY A 494 0.38 3.06 4.18
C GLY A 494 0.51 4.05 5.32
N ALA A 495 0.82 3.53 6.51
CA ALA A 495 0.85 4.33 7.73
C ALA A 495 1.95 5.39 7.75
N VAL A 496 3.12 5.08 7.16
CA VAL A 496 4.31 5.95 7.19
C VAL A 496 4.21 7.07 6.16
N ASP A 497 3.86 6.72 4.92
CA ASP A 497 3.87 7.61 3.76
C ASP A 497 2.48 8.16 3.41
N GLY A 498 1.39 7.58 3.92
CA GLY A 498 0.02 7.98 3.56
C GLY A 498 -0.40 9.40 3.97
N ALA A 499 0.39 10.06 4.82
CA ALA A 499 0.22 11.47 5.18
C ALA A 499 1.08 12.43 4.33
N ASP A 500 1.95 11.92 3.46
CA ASP A 500 2.80 12.73 2.61
C ASP A 500 2.01 13.46 1.51
N GLU A 501 2.65 14.49 0.94
CA GLU A 501 2.02 15.31 -0.09
C GLU A 501 1.64 14.50 -1.33
N GLY A 502 0.39 14.63 -1.76
CA GLY A 502 -0.19 13.94 -2.91
C GLY A 502 -0.52 12.46 -2.68
N LYS A 503 -0.42 11.95 -1.43
CA LYS A 503 -0.86 10.61 -1.05
C LYS A 503 -2.31 10.62 -0.59
N ASP A 504 -3.07 9.61 -0.98
CA ASP A 504 -4.39 9.33 -0.44
C ASP A 504 -4.64 7.82 -0.36
N PRO A 505 -4.32 7.18 0.78
CA PRO A 505 -4.46 5.73 0.95
C PRO A 505 -5.87 5.20 0.68
N VAL A 506 -6.93 5.99 0.91
CA VAL A 506 -8.31 5.56 0.66
C VAL A 506 -8.59 5.53 -0.85
N ALA A 507 -8.27 6.62 -1.56
CA ALA A 507 -8.46 6.70 -3.00
C ALA A 507 -7.55 5.70 -3.76
N GLU A 508 -6.31 5.52 -3.30
CA GLU A 508 -5.37 4.53 -3.83
C GLU A 508 -5.85 3.10 -3.60
N THR A 509 -6.43 2.79 -2.43
CA THR A 509 -7.03 1.47 -2.16
C THR A 509 -8.23 1.21 -3.06
N LEU A 510 -9.13 2.19 -3.22
CA LEU A 510 -10.30 2.06 -4.10
C LEU A 510 -9.89 1.84 -5.56
N LEU A 511 -8.83 2.52 -6.00
CA LEU A 511 -8.22 2.26 -7.30
C LEU A 511 -7.61 0.85 -7.38
N ALA A 512 -6.88 0.42 -6.36
CA ALA A 512 -6.32 -0.93 -6.33
C ALA A 512 -7.43 -1.99 -6.42
N GLU A 513 -8.56 -1.80 -5.73
CA GLU A 513 -9.75 -2.64 -5.87
C GLU A 513 -10.25 -2.70 -7.32
N ASP A 514 -10.31 -1.56 -8.02
CA ASP A 514 -10.69 -1.51 -9.44
C ASP A 514 -9.72 -2.30 -10.33
N VAL A 515 -8.41 -2.14 -10.11
CA VAL A 515 -7.36 -2.84 -10.86
C VAL A 515 -7.42 -4.35 -10.61
N LEU A 516 -7.51 -4.76 -9.34
CA LEU A 516 -7.56 -6.17 -8.93
C LEU A 516 -8.85 -6.85 -9.41
N SER A 517 -9.97 -6.12 -9.42
CA SER A 517 -11.24 -6.56 -9.97
C SER A 517 -11.22 -6.71 -11.50
N ALA A 518 -10.45 -5.87 -12.20
CA ALA A 518 -10.36 -5.93 -13.66
C ALA A 518 -9.41 -7.03 -14.15
N ALA A 519 -8.41 -7.39 -13.33
CA ALA A 519 -7.47 -8.47 -13.63
C ALA A 519 -8.11 -9.87 -13.46
N GLU A 520 -7.58 -10.84 -14.21
CA GLU A 520 -8.06 -12.24 -14.19
C GLU A 520 -7.90 -12.89 -12.80
N PRO A 521 -8.77 -13.84 -12.41
CA PRO A 521 -8.52 -14.68 -11.24
C PRO A 521 -7.17 -15.40 -11.33
N HIS A 522 -6.54 -15.62 -10.18
CA HIS A 522 -5.22 -16.25 -10.04
C HIS A 522 -4.06 -15.48 -10.69
N SER A 523 -4.28 -14.24 -11.13
CA SER A 523 -3.17 -13.37 -11.57
C SER A 523 -2.21 -13.10 -10.42
N PRO A 524 -0.89 -13.24 -10.64
CA PRO A 524 0.09 -12.83 -9.67
C PRO A 524 0.20 -11.30 -9.65
N VAL A 525 0.41 -10.78 -8.45
CA VAL A 525 0.86 -9.43 -8.14
C VAL A 525 2.34 -9.54 -7.80
N MET A 526 3.17 -9.08 -8.73
CA MET A 526 4.63 -9.00 -8.58
C MET A 526 5.02 -7.84 -7.67
N GLY A 527 6.22 -7.90 -7.10
CA GLY A 527 6.78 -6.89 -6.21
C GLY A 527 6.37 -7.11 -4.75
N TRP A 528 6.28 -6.03 -3.97
CA TRP A 528 6.02 -6.13 -2.53
C TRP A 528 5.11 -5.01 -2.03
N TRP A 529 4.42 -5.28 -0.93
CA TRP A 529 3.43 -4.38 -0.32
C TRP A 529 4.03 -3.33 0.62
N ALA A 530 5.34 -3.37 0.82
CA ALA A 530 6.08 -2.41 1.63
C ALA A 530 7.42 -2.04 0.97
N TRP A 531 8.02 -0.93 1.41
CA TRP A 531 9.35 -0.49 0.99
C TRP A 531 10.06 0.25 2.13
N ASN A 532 11.38 0.06 2.27
CA ASN A 532 12.23 0.73 3.27
C ASN A 532 11.97 0.34 4.76
N ASP A 533 12.76 0.90 5.68
CA ASP A 533 12.59 0.80 7.14
C ASP A 533 12.69 2.21 7.77
N PRO A 534 11.62 2.77 8.39
CA PRO A 534 10.31 2.15 8.61
C PRO A 534 9.55 1.91 7.30
N PRO A 535 8.70 0.87 7.23
CA PRO A 535 8.08 0.44 5.97
C PRO A 535 7.02 1.43 5.48
N GLU A 536 7.28 2.00 4.30
CA GLU A 536 6.32 2.73 3.46
C GLU A 536 5.43 1.75 2.69
N GLY A 537 4.19 2.14 2.40
CA GLY A 537 3.19 1.29 1.73
C GLY A 537 2.26 0.55 2.68
N ILE A 538 1.16 0.02 2.14
CA ILE A 538 0.05 -0.58 2.90
C ILE A 538 0.47 -1.78 3.80
N GLY A 539 1.62 -2.40 3.52
CA GLY A 539 2.20 -3.47 4.33
C GLY A 539 1.71 -4.86 3.93
N GLU A 540 2.53 -5.87 4.24
CA GLU A 540 2.34 -7.27 3.83
C GLU A 540 0.93 -7.79 4.14
N TYR A 541 0.48 -7.73 5.40
CA TYR A 541 -0.81 -8.30 5.81
C TYR A 541 -2.00 -7.70 5.05
N TRP A 542 -2.06 -6.38 4.94
CA TRP A 542 -3.18 -5.68 4.32
C TRP A 542 -3.15 -5.77 2.80
N GLY A 543 -1.97 -5.62 2.22
CA GLY A 543 -1.76 -5.88 0.80
C GLY A 543 -2.15 -7.30 0.41
N MET A 544 -1.79 -8.28 1.25
CA MET A 544 -2.13 -9.68 1.00
C MET A 544 -3.61 -9.99 1.13
N THR A 545 -4.26 -9.41 2.14
CA THR A 545 -5.70 -9.50 2.33
C THR A 545 -6.45 -8.86 1.17
N LEU A 546 -6.00 -7.67 0.72
CA LEU A 546 -6.56 -6.95 -0.42
C LEU A 546 -6.45 -7.79 -1.71
N ALA A 547 -5.26 -8.29 -2.04
CA ALA A 547 -5.05 -9.12 -3.23
C ALA A 547 -5.86 -10.43 -3.19
N SER A 548 -5.81 -11.13 -2.05
CA SER A 548 -6.49 -12.42 -1.88
C SER A 548 -8.00 -12.28 -2.05
N ARG A 549 -8.61 -11.17 -1.56
CA ARG A 549 -10.03 -10.88 -1.73
C ARG A 549 -10.51 -10.99 -3.19
N TYR A 550 -9.66 -10.59 -4.13
CA TYR A 550 -9.91 -10.61 -5.58
C TYR A 550 -9.29 -11.83 -6.29
N ALA A 551 -9.00 -12.89 -5.54
CA ALA A 551 -8.36 -14.12 -6.00
C ALA A 551 -6.98 -13.90 -6.64
N LYS A 552 -6.17 -12.99 -6.09
CA LYS A 552 -4.81 -12.71 -6.57
C LYS A 552 -3.76 -13.26 -5.61
N LEU A 553 -2.57 -13.52 -6.14
CA LEU A 553 -1.43 -14.10 -5.43
C LEU A 553 -0.31 -13.07 -5.36
N THR A 554 0.49 -13.03 -4.30
CA THR A 554 1.69 -12.19 -4.26
C THR A 554 2.96 -13.01 -4.46
N ILE A 555 3.86 -12.45 -5.25
CA ILE A 555 5.19 -13.00 -5.54
C ILE A 555 6.20 -11.88 -5.36
N GLY A 556 7.11 -12.03 -4.40
CA GLY A 556 8.15 -11.02 -4.11
C GLY A 556 9.21 -11.00 -5.19
N THR A 557 9.22 -9.96 -6.00
CA THR A 557 10.14 -9.84 -7.16
C THR A 557 10.93 -8.55 -7.19
N GLU A 558 10.83 -7.67 -6.19
CA GLU A 558 11.39 -6.33 -6.25
C GLU A 558 12.91 -6.26 -6.41
N PHE A 559 13.61 -7.35 -6.05
CA PHE A 559 15.05 -7.47 -6.22
C PHE A 559 15.48 -8.52 -7.24
N MET A 560 14.55 -9.07 -8.04
CA MET A 560 14.92 -9.97 -9.13
C MET A 560 15.55 -9.18 -10.26
N THR A 561 16.70 -9.66 -10.72
CA THR A 561 17.45 -9.12 -11.86
C THR A 561 17.17 -9.94 -13.12
N ASN A 562 17.29 -9.33 -14.30
CA ASN A 562 17.30 -10.01 -15.61
C ASN A 562 16.12 -10.95 -15.90
N MET A 563 14.94 -10.72 -15.30
CA MET A 563 13.78 -11.61 -15.47
C MET A 563 13.33 -11.73 -16.93
N SER A 564 13.43 -10.64 -17.70
CA SER A 564 13.13 -10.67 -19.15
C SER A 564 14.08 -11.57 -19.93
N PHE A 565 15.27 -11.86 -19.41
CA PHE A 565 16.23 -12.80 -19.99
C PHE A 565 16.04 -14.21 -19.41
N HIS A 566 16.00 -14.33 -18.09
CA HIS A 566 15.88 -15.61 -17.36
C HIS A 566 14.63 -16.40 -17.76
N SER A 567 13.49 -15.73 -17.93
CA SER A 567 12.23 -16.38 -18.32
C SER A 567 12.23 -16.97 -19.74
N GLY A 568 13.22 -16.62 -20.58
CA GLY A 568 13.40 -17.18 -21.92
C GLY A 568 14.33 -18.40 -21.98
N VAL A 569 14.95 -18.82 -20.88
CA VAL A 569 15.90 -19.95 -20.89
C VAL A 569 15.14 -21.28 -21.10
N PRO A 570 15.53 -22.13 -22.09
CA PRO A 570 14.76 -23.31 -22.47
C PRO A 570 15.11 -24.55 -21.65
N VAL A 571 14.40 -24.71 -20.55
CA VAL A 571 14.58 -25.83 -19.61
C VAL A 571 13.42 -26.81 -19.73
N PRO A 572 13.61 -28.11 -19.41
CA PRO A 572 12.54 -29.09 -19.51
C PRO A 572 11.28 -28.67 -18.74
N GLU A 573 10.10 -29.04 -19.26
CA GLU A 573 8.81 -28.69 -18.64
C GLU A 573 8.60 -29.33 -17.26
N ARG A 574 9.33 -30.41 -16.99
CA ARG A 574 9.30 -31.17 -15.75
C ARG A 574 10.73 -31.39 -15.22
N LEU A 575 10.89 -31.18 -13.92
CA LEU A 575 12.10 -31.48 -13.16
C LEU A 575 11.74 -32.50 -12.08
N ASP A 576 12.60 -33.50 -11.88
CA ASP A 576 12.34 -34.62 -10.97
C ASP A 576 13.30 -34.59 -9.77
N GLN A 577 12.82 -35.08 -8.62
CA GLN A 577 13.57 -35.24 -7.37
C GLN A 577 13.76 -36.73 -7.03
N PRO A 578 14.46 -37.52 -7.88
CA PRO A 578 14.51 -38.98 -7.75
C PRO A 578 15.21 -39.47 -6.48
N GLN A 579 15.93 -38.61 -5.76
CA GLN A 579 16.57 -38.96 -4.50
C GLN A 579 15.56 -39.24 -3.37
N ILE A 580 14.36 -38.64 -3.41
CA ILE A 580 13.33 -38.82 -2.38
C ILE A 580 12.84 -40.27 -2.34
N ASP A 581 12.68 -40.90 -3.51
CA ASP A 581 12.22 -42.29 -3.63
C ASP A 581 13.25 -43.34 -3.19
N ARG A 582 14.50 -42.94 -2.93
CA ARG A 582 15.60 -43.87 -2.60
C ARG A 582 15.70 -44.15 -1.11
N LEU A 583 15.06 -43.36 -0.25
CA LEU A 583 15.17 -43.50 1.20
C LEU A 583 14.01 -44.36 1.74
N PRO A 584 14.26 -45.54 2.35
CA PRO A 584 13.20 -46.32 2.97
C PRO A 584 12.64 -45.57 4.18
N LEU A 585 11.31 -45.53 4.30
CA LEU A 585 10.66 -45.02 5.51
C LEU A 585 11.13 -45.85 6.71
N PRO A 586 11.69 -45.23 7.77
CA PRO A 586 12.12 -45.97 8.93
C PRO A 586 10.92 -46.50 9.72
N ASP A 587 11.07 -47.66 10.34
CA ASP A 587 10.09 -48.16 11.31
C ASP A 587 9.93 -47.16 12.47
N LEU A 588 8.69 -47.01 12.94
CA LEU A 588 8.40 -46.17 14.11
C LEU A 588 9.04 -46.77 15.36
N ASP A 589 9.99 -46.04 15.94
CA ASP A 589 10.62 -46.36 17.22
C ASP A 589 10.02 -45.46 18.31
N PRO A 590 9.17 -45.99 19.21
CA PRO A 590 8.48 -45.19 20.22
C PRO A 590 9.43 -44.63 21.30
N THR A 591 10.73 -44.98 21.27
CA THR A 591 11.73 -44.46 22.20
C THR A 591 12.47 -43.22 21.68
N LYS A 592 12.22 -42.83 20.43
CA LYS A 592 12.91 -41.72 19.75
C LYS A 592 12.04 -40.49 19.60
N VAL A 593 12.72 -39.35 19.44
CA VAL A 593 12.13 -38.11 18.95
C VAL A 593 12.55 -37.95 17.50
N TYR A 594 11.57 -37.73 16.63
CA TYR A 594 11.79 -37.46 15.20
C TYR A 594 11.72 -35.96 14.97
N VAL A 595 12.71 -35.42 14.26
CA VAL A 595 12.82 -34.00 13.94
C VAL A 595 12.89 -33.86 12.43
N ALA A 596 12.07 -32.98 11.87
CA ALA A 596 12.17 -32.53 10.48
C ALA A 596 12.66 -31.07 10.47
N ILE A 597 13.61 -30.78 9.59
CA ILE A 597 14.16 -29.42 9.42
C ILE A 597 13.70 -28.91 8.06
N GLY A 598 12.95 -27.82 8.07
CA GLY A 598 12.59 -27.07 6.88
C GLY A 598 13.22 -25.68 6.95
N VAL A 599 14.05 -25.33 5.97
CA VAL A 599 14.57 -23.98 5.81
C VAL A 599 13.49 -23.16 5.12
N LEU A 600 12.80 -22.37 5.94
CA LEU A 600 11.92 -21.30 5.48
C LEU A 600 12.80 -20.11 5.13
N ASP A 601 13.21 -20.04 3.86
CA ASP A 601 13.48 -18.75 3.26
C ASP A 601 12.15 -18.09 2.87
N SER A 602 12.18 -16.86 2.37
CA SER A 602 10.95 -16.14 2.05
C SER A 602 10.16 -16.72 0.86
N GLY A 603 10.39 -17.98 0.45
CA GLY A 603 9.52 -18.98 -0.21
C GLY A 603 8.65 -18.53 -1.39
N ASN A 604 7.87 -17.48 -1.21
CA ASN A 604 7.20 -16.68 -2.23
C ASN A 604 8.07 -15.60 -2.90
N ASP A 605 9.36 -15.50 -2.55
CA ASP A 605 10.28 -14.48 -3.07
C ASP A 605 11.36 -15.08 -3.98
N PRO A 606 11.07 -15.26 -5.28
CA PRO A 606 12.04 -15.71 -6.27
C PRO A 606 13.42 -15.03 -6.24
N TRP A 607 13.51 -13.74 -5.87
CA TRP A 607 14.79 -13.03 -5.83
C TRP A 607 15.76 -13.60 -4.77
N TYR A 608 15.24 -14.23 -3.71
CA TYR A 608 16.06 -14.88 -2.69
C TYR A 608 16.82 -16.07 -3.30
N TRP A 609 16.16 -16.83 -4.17
CA TRP A 609 16.73 -17.95 -4.94
C TRP A 609 17.77 -17.53 -5.99
N LEU A 610 17.79 -16.26 -6.39
CA LEU A 610 18.85 -15.74 -7.28
C LEU A 610 20.15 -15.45 -6.54
N ARG A 611 20.11 -15.20 -5.22
CA ARG A 611 21.24 -14.59 -4.49
C ARG A 611 21.43 -15.19 -3.08
N PRO A 612 20.75 -14.75 -2.00
CA PRO A 612 20.96 -15.33 -0.66
C PRO A 612 20.88 -16.86 -0.59
N GLN A 613 19.89 -17.48 -1.26
CA GLN A 613 19.73 -18.93 -1.19
C GLN A 613 20.95 -19.64 -1.78
N ARG A 614 21.63 -19.07 -2.77
CA ARG A 614 22.84 -19.68 -3.32
C ARG A 614 23.97 -19.72 -2.29
N GLU A 615 24.14 -18.66 -1.50
CA GLU A 615 25.14 -18.60 -0.43
C GLU A 615 24.82 -19.63 0.67
N VAL A 616 23.54 -19.72 1.06
CA VAL A 616 23.07 -20.73 2.02
C VAL A 616 23.25 -22.14 1.47
N TRP A 617 22.97 -22.34 0.19
CA TRP A 617 23.15 -23.62 -0.49
C TRP A 617 24.63 -24.01 -0.48
N GLU A 618 25.55 -23.11 -0.81
CA GLU A 618 26.99 -23.40 -0.88
C GLU A 618 27.69 -23.60 0.49
N ALA A 619 26.95 -23.58 1.61
CA ALA A 619 27.51 -23.78 2.95
C ALA A 619 28.24 -25.14 3.10
N PRO A 620 29.45 -25.19 3.72
CA PRO A 620 30.28 -26.40 3.77
C PRO A 620 29.66 -27.64 4.44
N GLY A 621 28.59 -27.47 5.24
CA GLY A 621 27.88 -28.57 5.91
C GLY A 621 26.60 -29.04 5.21
N ARG A 622 26.25 -28.47 4.03
CA ARG A 622 25.07 -28.92 3.28
C ARG A 622 25.21 -30.39 2.90
N GLY A 623 24.13 -31.16 3.09
CA GLY A 623 24.12 -32.60 2.82
C GLY A 623 24.58 -33.47 4.00
N GLU A 624 25.02 -32.89 5.12
CA GLU A 624 25.28 -33.64 6.36
C GLU A 624 23.99 -33.94 7.15
N THR A 625 22.95 -33.13 7.01
CA THR A 625 21.66 -33.31 7.70
C THR A 625 20.52 -33.28 6.69
N PRO A 626 19.53 -34.20 6.75
CA PRO A 626 18.31 -34.12 5.95
C PRO A 626 17.62 -32.77 6.13
N THR A 627 17.42 -32.06 5.03
CA THR A 627 16.92 -30.68 5.04
C THR A 627 15.90 -30.48 3.91
N GLY A 628 14.72 -30.00 4.29
CA GLY A 628 13.73 -29.49 3.36
C GLY A 628 14.01 -28.03 3.02
N TRP A 629 13.92 -27.67 1.75
CA TRP A 629 14.16 -26.33 1.23
C TRP A 629 12.91 -25.80 0.55
N ILE A 630 12.42 -24.64 0.99
CA ILE A 630 11.15 -24.11 0.51
C ILE A 630 11.35 -23.31 -0.78
N ILE A 631 10.77 -23.79 -1.88
CA ILE A 631 10.86 -23.15 -3.20
C ILE A 631 9.49 -22.66 -3.67
N GLY A 632 9.48 -21.48 -4.29
CA GLY A 632 8.29 -20.88 -4.91
C GLY A 632 8.06 -21.37 -6.33
N THR A 633 6.82 -21.76 -6.64
CA THR A 633 6.41 -22.26 -7.97
C THR A 633 6.61 -21.23 -9.10
N ALA A 634 6.52 -19.93 -8.78
CA ALA A 634 6.76 -18.82 -9.70
C ALA A 634 8.15 -18.84 -10.35
N LEU A 635 9.16 -19.39 -9.67
CA LEU A 635 10.54 -19.42 -10.16
C LEU A 635 10.67 -20.24 -11.45
N LEU A 636 9.80 -21.24 -11.66
CA LEU A 636 9.76 -22.05 -12.87
C LEU A 636 9.38 -21.25 -14.13
N ASP A 637 8.66 -20.14 -14.01
CA ASP A 637 8.37 -19.29 -15.16
C ASP A 637 9.32 -18.09 -15.24
N LEU A 638 9.71 -17.52 -14.10
CA LEU A 638 10.52 -16.31 -14.06
C LEU A 638 12.01 -16.58 -14.28
N ALA A 639 12.53 -17.71 -13.79
CA ALA A 639 13.94 -18.07 -13.88
C ALA A 639 14.18 -19.60 -13.92
N PRO A 640 13.61 -20.33 -14.90
CA PRO A 640 13.68 -21.78 -14.95
C PRO A 640 15.12 -22.32 -14.99
N GLY A 641 16.07 -21.59 -15.62
CA GLY A 641 17.46 -22.03 -15.68
C GLY A 641 18.18 -22.00 -14.33
N ILE A 642 17.71 -21.14 -13.42
CA ILE A 642 18.19 -21.10 -12.03
C ILE A 642 17.60 -22.26 -11.25
N VAL A 643 16.30 -22.57 -11.44
CA VAL A 643 15.68 -23.77 -10.89
C VAL A 643 16.46 -25.01 -11.30
N GLU A 644 16.80 -25.17 -12.59
CA GLU A 644 17.61 -26.29 -13.09
C GLU A 644 18.94 -26.43 -12.34
N TRP A 645 19.61 -25.31 -12.05
CA TRP A 645 20.85 -25.35 -11.28
C TRP A 645 20.64 -25.98 -9.91
N TYR A 646 19.60 -25.59 -9.16
CA TYR A 646 19.33 -26.18 -7.85
C TYR A 646 19.04 -27.67 -7.94
N TYR A 647 18.24 -28.11 -8.92
CA TYR A 647 17.95 -29.53 -9.15
C TYR A 647 19.20 -30.33 -9.50
N ALA A 648 20.08 -29.77 -10.33
CA ALA A 648 21.35 -30.40 -10.69
C ALA A 648 22.33 -30.56 -9.51
N HIS A 649 22.10 -29.83 -8.41
CA HIS A 649 22.97 -29.80 -7.23
C HIS A 649 22.30 -30.34 -5.95
N LEU A 650 21.15 -31.02 -6.07
CA LEU A 650 20.52 -31.74 -4.96
C LEU A 650 21.42 -32.87 -4.46
N THR A 651 21.55 -32.99 -3.14
CA THR A 651 22.15 -34.17 -2.49
C THR A 651 21.07 -35.20 -2.16
N GLU A 652 21.46 -36.40 -1.75
CA GLU A 652 20.53 -37.44 -1.28
C GLU A 652 19.76 -37.04 0.00
N ARG A 653 20.14 -35.94 0.65
CA ARG A 653 19.54 -35.43 1.89
C ARG A 653 18.75 -34.14 1.70
N ASP A 654 18.62 -33.66 0.47
CA ASP A 654 17.85 -32.47 0.14
C ASP A 654 16.47 -32.86 -0.42
N GLU A 655 15.44 -32.17 0.07
CA GLU A 655 14.09 -32.18 -0.50
C GLU A 655 13.68 -30.74 -0.79
N LEU A 656 13.25 -30.43 -2.02
CA LEU A 656 12.54 -29.19 -2.31
C LEU A 656 11.06 -29.37 -1.99
N ILE A 657 10.48 -28.40 -1.29
CA ILE A 657 9.06 -28.37 -0.90
C ILE A 657 8.42 -27.05 -1.34
N CYS A 658 7.12 -27.07 -1.62
CA CYS A 658 6.42 -25.89 -2.12
C CYS A 658 6.13 -24.87 -1.01
N GLY A 659 6.47 -23.60 -1.24
CA GLY A 659 6.29 -22.51 -0.28
C GLY A 659 4.95 -21.78 -0.31
N LEU A 660 4.64 -21.17 0.84
CA LEU A 660 3.62 -20.16 1.17
C LEU A 660 2.79 -19.63 -0.02
N SER A 661 1.57 -20.11 -0.32
CA SER A 661 0.87 -21.29 0.21
C SER A 661 0.53 -22.28 -0.93
N GLY A 662 1.45 -22.48 -1.89
CA GLY A 662 1.20 -23.24 -3.11
C GLY A 662 1.65 -22.49 -4.37
N LEU A 663 0.69 -22.10 -5.21
CA LEU A 663 0.96 -21.32 -6.44
C LEU A 663 1.58 -19.93 -6.18
N GLY A 664 1.48 -19.43 -4.95
CA GLY A 664 1.97 -18.12 -4.53
C GLY A 664 1.39 -17.73 -3.18
N TYR A 665 1.87 -16.61 -2.62
CA TYR A 665 1.47 -16.18 -1.29
C TYR A 665 0.04 -15.63 -1.31
N MET A 666 -0.81 -16.18 -0.45
CA MET A 666 -2.21 -15.77 -0.33
C MET A 666 -2.76 -16.01 1.08
N ASN A 667 -3.75 -15.20 1.45
CA ASN A 667 -4.56 -15.34 2.66
C ASN A 667 -5.80 -16.18 2.32
N ALA A 668 -5.79 -17.46 2.70
CA ALA A 668 -6.83 -18.42 2.37
C ALA A 668 -8.25 -18.05 2.88
N PRO A 669 -8.41 -17.57 4.13
CA PRO A 669 -9.68 -16.99 4.59
C PRO A 669 -10.24 -15.94 3.64
N ASP A 670 -9.40 -15.07 3.08
CA ASP A 670 -9.83 -13.99 2.19
C ASP A 670 -9.86 -14.35 0.70
N TYR A 671 -9.26 -15.48 0.31
CA TYR A 671 -9.10 -15.82 -1.10
C TYR A 671 -10.44 -15.96 -1.84
N GLY A 672 -10.62 -15.13 -2.87
CA GLY A 672 -11.80 -15.12 -3.73
C GLY A 672 -13.08 -14.60 -3.07
N ARG A 673 -13.02 -13.95 -1.90
CA ARG A 673 -14.23 -13.46 -1.20
C ARG A 673 -15.08 -12.45 -2.00
N ALA A 674 -14.48 -11.68 -2.92
CA ALA A 674 -15.23 -10.78 -3.81
C ALA A 674 -15.77 -11.48 -5.07
N CYS A 675 -15.35 -12.72 -5.33
CA CYS A 675 -15.81 -13.51 -6.48
C CYS A 675 -17.22 -14.06 -6.24
N GLY A 676 -18.00 -14.19 -7.32
CA GLY A 676 -19.37 -14.71 -7.23
C GLY A 676 -19.46 -16.19 -6.85
N ASP A 677 -18.45 -16.99 -7.21
CA ASP A 677 -18.32 -18.40 -6.88
C ASP A 677 -16.93 -18.64 -6.29
N ARG A 678 -16.84 -18.63 -4.95
CA ARG A 678 -15.57 -18.74 -4.23
C ARG A 678 -15.00 -20.15 -4.28
N ASP A 679 -15.87 -21.17 -4.24
CA ASP A 679 -15.43 -22.57 -4.23
C ASP A 679 -14.79 -22.93 -5.57
N ALA A 680 -15.41 -22.52 -6.69
CA ALA A 680 -14.80 -22.72 -8.02
C ALA A 680 -13.45 -21.99 -8.18
N VAL A 681 -13.28 -20.83 -7.55
CA VAL A 681 -12.01 -20.11 -7.53
C VAL A 681 -10.96 -20.87 -6.71
N LEU A 682 -11.31 -21.38 -5.52
CA LEU A 682 -10.40 -22.18 -4.72
C LEU A 682 -10.00 -23.48 -5.44
N ASP A 683 -10.94 -24.16 -6.10
CA ASP A 683 -10.66 -25.33 -6.92
C ASP A 683 -9.69 -25.00 -8.07
N GLY A 684 -9.88 -23.84 -8.72
CA GLY A 684 -8.97 -23.34 -9.76
C GLY A 684 -7.55 -23.09 -9.24
N TYR A 685 -7.43 -22.49 -8.06
CA TYR A 685 -6.14 -22.28 -7.39
C TYR A 685 -5.44 -23.60 -7.07
N LEU A 686 -6.17 -24.58 -6.51
CA LEU A 686 -5.62 -25.89 -6.15
C LEU A 686 -5.21 -26.68 -7.40
N GLY A 687 -6.02 -26.61 -8.48
CA GLY A 687 -5.69 -27.25 -9.76
C GLY A 687 -4.41 -26.70 -10.38
N LEU A 688 -4.25 -25.37 -10.41
CA LEU A 688 -3.02 -24.74 -10.88
C LEU A 688 -1.83 -25.05 -9.95
N THR A 689 -2.06 -25.08 -8.64
CA THR A 689 -1.03 -25.48 -7.67
C THR A 689 -0.53 -26.90 -8.00
N GLN A 690 -1.44 -27.86 -8.16
CA GLN A 690 -1.10 -29.24 -8.52
C GLN A 690 -0.29 -29.32 -9.82
N GLU A 691 -0.64 -28.56 -10.85
CA GLU A 691 0.12 -28.54 -12.11
C GLU A 691 1.59 -28.11 -11.90
N TYR A 692 1.84 -27.13 -11.04
CA TYR A 692 3.21 -26.71 -10.73
C TYR A 692 3.94 -27.71 -9.84
N LEU A 693 3.25 -28.31 -8.87
CA LEU A 693 3.82 -29.39 -8.05
C LEU A 693 4.26 -30.56 -8.92
N ASP A 694 3.45 -30.95 -9.91
CA ASP A 694 3.77 -32.05 -10.84
C ASP A 694 4.95 -31.73 -11.75
N ARG A 695 5.10 -30.46 -12.16
CA ARG A 695 6.21 -29.98 -12.99
C ARG A 695 7.52 -29.85 -12.22
N LEU A 696 7.46 -29.62 -10.91
CA LEU A 696 8.62 -29.50 -10.03
C LEU A 696 8.88 -30.76 -9.19
N ASP A 697 8.04 -31.80 -9.33
CA ASP A 697 8.07 -32.99 -8.47
C ASP A 697 8.09 -32.65 -6.96
N LEU A 698 7.23 -31.70 -6.57
CA LEU A 698 7.08 -31.27 -5.17
C LEU A 698 5.94 -32.05 -4.53
N ARG A 699 6.21 -32.73 -3.41
CA ARG A 699 5.24 -33.60 -2.73
C ARG A 699 4.59 -32.96 -1.50
N THR A 700 5.21 -31.91 -0.99
CA THR A 700 4.83 -31.24 0.24
C THR A 700 4.53 -29.78 -0.06
N VAL A 701 3.42 -29.27 0.48
CA VAL A 701 3.07 -27.85 0.47
C VAL A 701 3.08 -27.33 1.88
N GLN A 702 3.82 -26.25 2.11
CA GLN A 702 3.71 -25.48 3.33
C GLN A 702 2.69 -24.37 3.15
N THR A 703 1.69 -24.33 4.03
CA THR A 703 0.64 -23.30 4.02
C THR A 703 0.88 -22.27 5.11
N TYR A 704 0.64 -21.00 4.80
CA TYR A 704 0.49 -19.93 5.77
C TYR A 704 -1.00 -19.62 5.99
N HIS A 705 -1.44 -19.66 7.24
CA HIS A 705 -2.80 -19.29 7.65
C HIS A 705 -2.74 -18.27 8.80
N GLY A 706 -3.22 -17.04 8.55
CA GLY A 706 -3.44 -16.00 9.58
C GLY A 706 -2.36 -14.91 9.65
N SER A 707 -2.73 -13.72 10.13
CA SER A 707 -1.79 -12.62 10.43
C SER A 707 -0.91 -12.92 11.62
N TRP A 708 0.29 -12.33 11.65
CA TRP A 708 0.98 -11.98 12.88
C TRP A 708 0.00 -11.37 13.91
N GLY A 709 -0.30 -12.11 14.98
CA GLY A 709 -1.06 -11.62 16.13
C GLY A 709 -2.56 -11.94 16.14
N GLU A 710 -3.14 -12.62 15.15
CA GLU A 710 -4.45 -13.25 15.37
C GLU A 710 -4.26 -14.53 16.20
N PRO A 711 -5.14 -14.82 17.18
CA PRO A 711 -5.13 -16.11 17.87
C PRO A 711 -5.32 -17.20 16.82
N SER A 712 -4.29 -17.99 16.54
CA SER A 712 -4.39 -19.22 15.77
C SER A 712 -5.12 -20.26 16.63
N ASP A 713 -6.45 -20.23 16.59
CA ASP A 713 -7.24 -21.27 17.24
C ASP A 713 -7.13 -22.56 16.41
N PHE A 714 -6.24 -23.46 16.85
CA PHE A 714 -6.08 -24.80 16.28
C PHE A 714 -7.19 -25.78 16.72
N SER A 715 -8.40 -25.30 17.04
CA SER A 715 -9.51 -26.14 17.54
C SER A 715 -10.83 -26.05 16.75
N ALA A 716 -10.76 -25.90 15.42
CA ALA A 716 -11.89 -26.21 14.53
C ALA A 716 -11.67 -27.54 13.79
#